data_AF-A0A2Z6S4X4-F1
#
_entry.id   AF-A0A2Z6S4X4-F1
#
_cell.length_a   1.000
_cell.length_b   1.000
_cell.length_c   1.000
_cell.angle_alpha   90.00
_cell.angle_beta   90.00
_cell.angle_gamma   90.00
#
_symmetry.space_group_name_H-M   'P 1'
#
loop_
_entity.id
_entity.type
_entity.pdbx_description
1 polymer ?
#
loop_
_entity_poly.entity_id
_entity_poly.type
_entity_poly.pdbx_seq_one_letter_code
_entity_poly.pdbx_strand_id
1 'polypeptide(L)'
;MAQELRFDGRTVIVTGAGGGLGRAYALAFASRGANVVVNDLGVSRGGDGSSSAAADKVVDEIIKAGGKAVANYNSVEDGDKIVETAVKAFGKVDIVINNAGILRDKSFSRMTDVDWDLIQAVHVRGSYKVTKAAWDIFRKQKFGRIINTASAAGIYGNFGQANYSAAKLALVSFTETLAKEGAKSNIHANVIAPIAASRMTETIMPPDVLAALKPEYVAPLVLYLCHESTEENGSLFEVGAGFVAKLRWERSKGAVFKADDTFLPGCVAAKWNEITDFTNPDFPSSPGDADFVGLLEKAKALSSNPKSDDLRFDGKVAIVTGAGGGLGRAYALLLGKLGASIVVNDLGVSAHGQGSTSSAADKVVDEIRQAGGKAVASYDSVENGDKIVDTAIKAFGRVDIIVNNAGILRDKSFARMTDQDWDLVQKVHLRGTYKVTKAAWPHLTKQKFGRIINTASSVGLYGNFGQTNYSTAKLGILGFSNTLALEGRKSNILVNTIAPNAGTRMTATIWPPDMVEAFKPDYVAPFVGYLAHEACQSTGNVFEVGGGWAAQVRWQRAGGIGFPTSKALSMEDIASKWDVITNFDDGRATHPTTTQEALQQFFENFANAQKAESGQSKSESSGSIDVEAAKKRKFKSEVFEYKERDVILYALGVGATRKDLQWVYENSESFSVIPTFGVIPSINLLQIFPMSEILGDFNPMMLLHGEQYLELKKPIPTSGKLISTPHVIDILDKGKGVSFIFGVTTTDEKGEIIFENQITLFIRGIGGFGGKKNGEDRGAASASNTPPKRAPDAVVQEKTTENQAALYRLSGDYNPLHIDPNMSAMGGFDVPILHGMCTYGISGKHILSKFGNNDPNTFKSIKARLAAPVFPGETLETQMWKEGSKIIFQTRVVERDVTCIASAAVELKDSADSGASSGTSSAASSDSVSVPGFQSSSVFEQLKAGLNSASPAERQAQVKKVKGSFQIDITNAEGKKQSWYIDFKTGDGAIGVGPSPKKADSIIGVSDSDFLELASGKLNAQKAFMSGKLKIKGNMMLATKLGDVLAGGKSKAKL
;
A
#
# COMPACT_ATOMS: atom_id res chain seq x y z
N MET A 1 -17.85 -7.00 -43.03
CA MET A 1 -17.44 -7.69 -41.79
C MET A 1 -16.01 -8.15 -42.00
N ALA A 2 -15.10 -7.83 -41.07
CA ALA A 2 -13.74 -8.38 -41.14
C ALA A 2 -13.82 -9.92 -41.08
N GLN A 3 -12.97 -10.61 -41.83
CA GLN A 3 -12.90 -12.06 -41.83
C GLN A 3 -12.45 -12.53 -40.44
N GLU A 4 -13.17 -13.47 -39.84
CA GLU A 4 -12.82 -14.06 -38.54
C GLU A 4 -11.46 -14.77 -38.64
N LEU A 5 -10.55 -14.46 -37.72
CA LEU A 5 -9.23 -15.10 -37.60
C LEU A 5 -9.40 -16.46 -36.91
N ARG A 6 -8.78 -17.50 -37.48
CA ARG A 6 -9.03 -18.90 -37.10
C ARG A 6 -7.73 -19.69 -36.96
N PHE A 7 -7.80 -20.80 -36.23
CA PHE A 7 -6.70 -21.71 -35.95
C PHE A 7 -7.00 -23.14 -36.45
N ASP A 8 -7.82 -23.26 -37.50
CA ASP A 8 -8.22 -24.57 -38.03
C ASP A 8 -6.97 -25.40 -38.40
N GLY A 9 -6.91 -26.63 -37.86
CA GLY A 9 -5.78 -27.53 -38.09
C GLY A 9 -4.48 -27.16 -37.35
N ARG A 10 -4.48 -26.14 -36.49
CA ARG A 10 -3.38 -25.85 -35.57
C ARG A 10 -3.55 -26.63 -34.27
N THR A 11 -2.46 -27.16 -33.73
CA THR A 11 -2.44 -27.81 -32.41
C THR A 11 -1.73 -26.93 -31.39
N VAL A 12 -2.41 -26.66 -30.27
CA VAL A 12 -1.90 -25.83 -29.17
C VAL A 12 -1.75 -26.64 -27.89
N ILE A 13 -0.61 -26.50 -27.22
CA ILE A 13 -0.39 -26.95 -25.86
C ILE A 13 -0.58 -25.76 -24.92
N VAL A 14 -1.45 -25.89 -23.92
CA VAL A 14 -1.61 -24.90 -22.86
C VAL A 14 -1.26 -25.55 -21.52
N THR A 15 -0.22 -25.06 -20.85
CA THR A 15 0.18 -25.57 -19.53
C THR A 15 -0.52 -24.83 -18.39
N GLY A 16 -0.89 -25.54 -17.32
CA GLY A 16 -1.70 -24.99 -16.22
C GLY A 16 -3.11 -24.61 -16.70
N ALA A 17 -3.71 -25.45 -17.53
CA ALA A 17 -4.94 -25.15 -18.25
C ALA A 17 -6.24 -25.62 -17.56
N GLY A 18 -6.15 -26.20 -16.36
CA GLY A 18 -7.31 -26.66 -15.59
C GLY A 18 -8.12 -25.54 -14.94
N GLY A 19 -7.60 -24.30 -14.91
CA GLY A 19 -8.27 -23.13 -14.36
C GLY A 19 -7.67 -21.80 -14.79
N GLY A 20 -8.27 -20.69 -14.33
CA GLY A 20 -7.75 -19.34 -14.53
C GLY A 20 -7.45 -18.97 -16.00
N LEU A 21 -6.30 -18.32 -16.21
CA LEU A 21 -5.82 -17.89 -17.53
C LEU A 21 -5.65 -19.05 -18.52
N GLY A 22 -5.04 -20.16 -18.08
CA GLY A 22 -4.81 -21.32 -18.95
C GLY A 22 -6.10 -21.92 -19.48
N ARG A 23 -7.12 -22.07 -18.62
CA ARG A 23 -8.46 -22.50 -19.06
C ARG A 23 -9.06 -21.53 -20.08
N ALA A 24 -8.96 -20.22 -19.85
CA ALA A 24 -9.48 -19.22 -20.78
C ALA A 24 -8.78 -19.28 -22.15
N TYR A 25 -7.46 -19.50 -22.18
CA TYR A 25 -6.72 -19.69 -23.43
C TYR A 25 -7.16 -20.97 -24.15
N ALA A 26 -7.28 -22.09 -23.43
CA ALA A 26 -7.70 -23.37 -24.00
C ALA A 26 -9.08 -23.26 -24.67
N LEU A 27 -10.06 -22.65 -23.98
CA LEU A 27 -11.40 -22.42 -24.52
C LEU A 27 -11.39 -21.46 -25.71
N ALA A 28 -10.60 -20.38 -25.65
CA ALA A 28 -10.50 -19.40 -26.73
C ALA A 28 -9.85 -19.97 -28.00
N PHE A 29 -8.78 -20.76 -27.87
CA PHE A 29 -8.19 -21.44 -29.04
C PHE A 29 -9.13 -22.49 -29.63
N ALA A 30 -9.79 -23.28 -28.78
CA ALA A 30 -10.75 -24.29 -29.23
C ALA A 30 -11.94 -23.67 -29.99
N SER A 31 -12.49 -22.56 -29.50
CA SER A 31 -13.60 -21.86 -30.17
C SER A 31 -13.23 -21.31 -31.54
N ARG A 32 -11.92 -21.10 -31.79
CA ARG A 32 -11.36 -20.70 -33.09
C ARG A 32 -10.82 -21.86 -33.92
N GLY A 33 -11.16 -23.11 -33.57
CA GLY A 33 -10.90 -24.30 -34.40
C GLY A 33 -9.58 -25.03 -34.13
N ALA A 34 -8.81 -24.63 -33.11
CA ALA A 34 -7.58 -25.32 -32.75
C ALA A 34 -7.84 -26.68 -32.08
N ASN A 35 -6.92 -27.62 -32.25
CA ASN A 35 -6.82 -28.81 -31.41
C ASN A 35 -6.06 -28.46 -30.13
N VAL A 36 -6.62 -28.73 -28.95
CA VAL A 36 -6.05 -28.26 -27.67
C VAL A 36 -5.55 -29.41 -26.81
N VAL A 37 -4.29 -29.36 -26.39
CA VAL A 37 -3.78 -30.16 -25.28
C VAL A 37 -3.91 -29.36 -23.99
N VAL A 38 -4.80 -29.80 -23.12
CA VAL A 38 -5.07 -29.19 -21.82
C VAL A 38 -4.17 -29.87 -20.80
N ASN A 39 -3.02 -29.25 -20.51
CA ASN A 39 -2.10 -29.78 -19.51
C ASN A 39 -2.37 -29.17 -18.14
N ASP A 40 -2.68 -29.99 -17.14
CA ASP A 40 -2.73 -29.58 -15.73
C ASP A 40 -2.39 -30.75 -14.80
N LEU A 41 -1.47 -30.52 -13.86
CA LEU A 41 -1.09 -31.50 -12.83
C LEU A 41 -2.16 -31.60 -11.73
N GLY A 42 -3.05 -30.61 -11.63
CA GLY A 42 -4.10 -30.51 -10.62
C GLY A 42 -3.59 -30.14 -9.24
N VAL A 43 -2.46 -29.43 -9.18
CA VAL A 43 -1.89 -28.89 -7.94
C VAL A 43 -2.67 -27.64 -7.48
N SER A 44 -2.61 -27.36 -6.18
CA SER A 44 -3.11 -26.09 -5.63
C SER A 44 -2.32 -24.88 -6.17
N ARG A 45 -2.77 -23.64 -5.87
CA ARG A 45 -1.95 -22.43 -6.13
C ARG A 45 -0.58 -22.49 -5.45
N GLY A 46 -0.49 -23.27 -4.38
CA GLY A 46 0.74 -23.61 -3.70
C GLY A 46 1.41 -24.88 -4.23
N GLY A 47 1.11 -25.43 -5.40
CA GLY A 47 1.84 -26.61 -5.88
C GLY A 47 1.61 -27.91 -5.07
N ASP A 48 0.61 -27.96 -4.17
CA ASP A 48 0.34 -29.13 -3.34
C ASP A 48 -0.77 -30.01 -3.95
N GLY A 49 -0.65 -31.34 -3.83
CA GLY A 49 -1.61 -32.32 -4.36
C GLY A 49 -1.46 -32.59 -5.86
N SER A 50 -2.32 -33.46 -6.40
CA SER A 50 -2.43 -33.69 -7.85
C SER A 50 -3.82 -34.24 -8.17
N SER A 51 -4.44 -33.80 -9.27
CA SER A 51 -5.78 -34.23 -9.66
C SER A 51 -5.99 -34.12 -11.16
N SER A 52 -6.43 -35.21 -11.82
CA SER A 52 -6.76 -35.18 -13.26
C SER A 52 -8.01 -34.35 -13.56
N ALA A 53 -8.90 -34.21 -12.58
CA ALA A 53 -10.26 -33.68 -12.77
C ALA A 53 -10.30 -32.26 -13.35
N ALA A 54 -9.30 -31.43 -13.07
CA ALA A 54 -9.27 -30.06 -13.56
C ALA A 54 -9.02 -30.00 -15.08
N ALA A 55 -8.08 -30.78 -15.60
CA ALA A 55 -7.82 -30.88 -17.04
C ALA A 55 -9.00 -31.56 -17.75
N ASP A 56 -9.52 -32.65 -17.19
CA ASP A 56 -10.65 -33.41 -17.74
C ASP A 56 -11.88 -32.52 -17.93
N LYS A 57 -12.23 -31.72 -16.92
CA LYS A 57 -13.36 -30.80 -16.99
C LYS A 57 -13.25 -29.80 -18.15
N VAL A 58 -12.06 -29.24 -18.39
CA VAL A 58 -11.85 -28.28 -19.48
C VAL A 58 -11.92 -28.96 -20.84
N VAL A 59 -11.42 -30.20 -20.95
CA VAL A 59 -11.55 -31.01 -22.16
C VAL A 59 -13.01 -31.32 -22.46
N ASP A 60 -13.79 -31.73 -21.46
CA ASP A 60 -15.22 -31.99 -21.60
C ASP A 60 -15.99 -30.75 -22.04
N GLU A 61 -15.66 -29.59 -21.48
CA GLU A 61 -16.24 -28.30 -21.90
C GLU A 61 -15.94 -27.99 -23.37
N ILE A 62 -14.70 -28.22 -23.83
CA ILE A 62 -14.30 -28.01 -25.22
C ILE A 62 -15.05 -28.98 -26.15
N ILE A 63 -15.08 -30.28 -25.82
CA ILE A 63 -15.74 -31.30 -26.65
C ILE A 63 -17.25 -31.03 -26.72
N LYS A 64 -17.87 -30.67 -25.60
CA LYS A 64 -19.30 -30.32 -25.55
C LYS A 64 -19.63 -29.09 -26.41
N ALA A 65 -18.70 -28.15 -26.55
CA ALA A 65 -18.81 -26.99 -27.43
C ALA A 65 -18.48 -27.30 -28.91
N GLY A 66 -18.17 -28.57 -29.25
CA GLY A 66 -17.84 -29.02 -30.61
C GLY A 66 -16.36 -28.87 -31.01
N GLY A 67 -15.49 -28.50 -30.06
CA GLY A 67 -14.05 -28.41 -30.28
C GLY A 67 -13.33 -29.75 -30.11
N LYS A 68 -12.01 -29.74 -30.30
CA LYS A 68 -11.14 -30.92 -30.15
C LYS A 68 -10.12 -30.67 -29.05
N ALA A 69 -10.12 -31.52 -28.02
CA ALA A 69 -9.14 -31.43 -26.94
C ALA A 69 -8.76 -32.80 -26.37
N VAL A 70 -7.58 -32.86 -25.75
CA VAL A 70 -7.10 -34.01 -24.98
C VAL A 70 -6.44 -33.53 -23.69
N ALA A 71 -6.65 -34.25 -22.59
CA ALA A 71 -6.04 -33.91 -21.31
C ALA A 71 -4.59 -34.42 -21.23
N ASN A 72 -3.76 -33.71 -20.47
CA ASN A 72 -2.45 -34.18 -20.05
C ASN A 72 -2.24 -33.85 -18.56
N TYR A 73 -1.68 -34.79 -17.81
CA TYR A 73 -1.54 -34.68 -16.34
C TYR A 73 -0.10 -34.62 -15.87
N ASN A 74 0.86 -34.46 -16.77
CA ASN A 74 2.28 -34.50 -16.42
C ASN A 74 2.73 -33.18 -15.78
N SER A 75 3.79 -33.26 -14.99
CA SER A 75 4.51 -32.06 -14.58
C SER A 75 5.07 -31.36 -15.82
N VAL A 76 5.13 -30.02 -15.80
CA VAL A 76 5.78 -29.24 -16.86
C VAL A 76 7.28 -29.53 -16.99
N GLU A 77 7.89 -30.15 -15.97
CA GLU A 77 9.27 -30.63 -16.06
C GLU A 77 9.42 -31.83 -17.01
N ASP A 78 8.34 -32.58 -17.24
CA ASP A 78 8.23 -33.70 -18.18
C ASP A 78 7.69 -33.21 -19.54
N GLY A 79 8.25 -32.11 -20.05
CA GLY A 79 7.76 -31.44 -21.25
C GLY A 79 7.72 -32.32 -22.51
N ASP A 80 8.58 -33.33 -22.59
CA ASP A 80 8.59 -34.35 -23.64
C ASP A 80 7.29 -35.17 -23.64
N LYS A 81 6.78 -35.59 -22.48
CA LYS A 81 5.52 -36.35 -22.36
C LYS A 81 4.30 -35.48 -22.72
N ILE A 82 4.36 -34.18 -22.43
CA ILE A 82 3.32 -33.21 -22.79
C ILE A 82 3.26 -33.07 -24.33
N VAL A 83 4.41 -32.87 -24.97
CA VAL A 83 4.51 -32.78 -26.43
C VAL A 83 4.15 -34.09 -27.11
N GLU A 84 4.57 -35.23 -26.54
CA GLU A 84 4.20 -36.56 -27.03
C GLU A 84 2.67 -36.75 -27.07
N THR A 85 1.95 -36.23 -26.07
CA THR A 85 0.48 -36.27 -26.06
C THR A 85 -0.12 -35.48 -27.22
N ALA A 86 0.43 -34.29 -27.53
CA ALA A 86 -0.01 -33.51 -28.69
C ALA A 86 0.22 -34.26 -30.01
N VAL A 87 1.40 -34.87 -30.17
CA VAL A 87 1.76 -35.62 -31.38
C VAL A 87 0.91 -36.89 -31.52
N LYS A 88 0.67 -37.62 -30.43
CA LYS A 88 -0.18 -38.83 -30.44
C LYS A 88 -1.64 -38.51 -30.79
N ALA A 89 -2.20 -37.45 -30.22
CA ALA A 89 -3.60 -37.10 -30.41
C ALA A 89 -3.86 -36.40 -31.76
N PHE A 90 -2.95 -35.51 -32.19
CA PHE A 90 -3.19 -34.57 -33.28
C PHE A 90 -2.07 -34.52 -34.34
N GLY A 91 -1.05 -35.36 -34.22
CA GLY A 91 0.03 -35.53 -35.21
C GLY A 91 1.15 -34.48 -35.16
N LYS A 92 0.93 -33.32 -34.53
CA LYS A 92 1.89 -32.21 -34.45
C LYS A 92 1.63 -31.29 -33.26
N VAL A 93 2.53 -30.32 -33.06
CA VAL A 93 2.32 -29.14 -32.22
C VAL A 93 2.70 -27.89 -33.04
N ASP A 94 1.88 -26.85 -32.99
CA ASP A 94 2.11 -25.56 -33.66
C ASP A 94 2.35 -24.43 -32.66
N ILE A 95 1.71 -24.51 -31.49
CA ILE A 95 1.67 -23.42 -30.50
C ILE A 95 1.93 -23.98 -29.10
N VAL A 96 2.79 -23.30 -28.31
CA VAL A 96 3.05 -23.60 -26.90
C VAL A 96 2.76 -22.36 -26.05
N ILE A 97 1.82 -22.49 -25.12
CA ILE A 97 1.50 -21.46 -24.11
C ILE A 97 2.05 -21.92 -22.76
N ASN A 98 3.20 -21.36 -22.37
CA ASN A 98 3.86 -21.60 -21.09
C ASN A 98 3.21 -20.74 -19.99
N ASN A 99 2.07 -21.21 -19.49
CA ASN A 99 1.25 -20.51 -18.50
C ASN A 99 1.33 -21.11 -17.09
N ALA A 100 1.69 -22.40 -16.95
CA ALA A 100 1.72 -23.08 -15.65
C ALA A 100 2.51 -22.29 -14.59
N GLY A 101 1.96 -22.26 -13.37
CA GLY A 101 2.54 -21.46 -12.31
C GLY A 101 1.96 -21.72 -10.94
N ILE A 102 2.76 -21.40 -9.92
CA ILE A 102 2.46 -21.57 -8.50
C ILE A 102 3.06 -20.40 -7.71
N LEU A 103 2.66 -20.21 -6.45
CA LEU A 103 3.21 -19.17 -5.58
C LEU A 103 3.76 -19.72 -4.27
N ARG A 104 4.79 -19.02 -3.76
CA ARG A 104 5.47 -19.25 -2.48
C ARG A 104 5.82 -17.91 -1.84
N ASP A 105 4.80 -17.08 -1.65
CA ASP A 105 4.96 -15.69 -1.19
C ASP A 105 5.49 -15.67 0.25
N LYS A 106 6.74 -15.25 0.41
CA LYS A 106 7.45 -15.11 1.68
C LYS A 106 8.46 -13.98 1.54
N SER A 107 8.56 -13.14 2.57
CA SER A 107 9.66 -12.17 2.68
C SER A 107 10.99 -12.88 2.45
N PHE A 108 11.94 -12.22 1.80
CA PHE A 108 13.23 -12.80 1.45
C PHE A 108 13.94 -13.41 2.68
N SER A 109 13.80 -12.78 3.86
CA SER A 109 14.30 -13.31 5.13
C SER A 109 13.74 -14.70 5.51
N ARG A 110 12.48 -15.00 5.17
CA ARG A 110 11.75 -16.24 5.51
C ARG A 110 11.69 -17.27 4.39
N MET A 111 12.04 -16.87 3.16
CA MET A 111 12.10 -17.77 2.01
C MET A 111 13.15 -18.87 2.23
N THR A 112 12.80 -20.12 1.97
CA THR A 112 13.70 -21.28 2.04
C THR A 112 14.23 -21.65 0.65
N ASP A 113 15.28 -22.46 0.59
CA ASP A 113 15.78 -23.03 -0.68
C ASP A 113 14.68 -23.81 -1.42
N VAL A 114 13.84 -24.56 -0.69
CA VAL A 114 12.72 -25.30 -1.28
C VAL A 114 11.70 -24.37 -1.91
N ASP A 115 11.40 -23.24 -1.26
CA ASP A 115 10.50 -22.22 -1.84
C ASP A 115 11.09 -21.61 -3.12
N TRP A 116 12.41 -21.43 -3.18
CA TRP A 116 13.10 -20.91 -4.37
C TRP A 116 13.09 -21.94 -5.51
N ASP A 117 13.57 -23.15 -5.21
CA ASP A 117 13.78 -24.22 -6.18
C ASP A 117 12.48 -24.64 -6.85
N LEU A 118 11.40 -24.75 -6.06
CA LEU A 118 10.08 -25.12 -6.58
C LEU A 118 9.53 -24.07 -7.57
N ILE A 119 9.69 -22.77 -7.28
CA ILE A 119 9.27 -21.70 -8.18
C ILE A 119 10.09 -21.73 -9.48
N GLN A 120 11.41 -21.91 -9.40
CA GLN A 120 12.27 -21.99 -10.59
C GLN A 120 11.96 -23.24 -11.43
N ALA A 121 11.71 -24.39 -10.79
CA ALA A 121 11.38 -25.65 -11.43
C ALA A 121 10.10 -25.54 -12.28
N VAL A 122 9.03 -25.00 -11.71
CA VAL A 122 7.74 -24.89 -12.43
C VAL A 122 7.78 -23.80 -13.50
N HIS A 123 8.22 -22.59 -13.14
CA HIS A 123 8.04 -21.44 -14.04
C HIS A 123 9.11 -21.35 -15.13
N VAL A 124 10.37 -21.62 -14.79
CA VAL A 124 11.48 -21.39 -15.72
C VAL A 124 11.91 -22.71 -16.35
N ARG A 125 12.21 -23.73 -15.53
CA ARG A 125 12.62 -25.04 -16.03
C ARG A 125 11.47 -25.74 -16.76
N GLY A 126 10.24 -25.67 -16.27
CA GLY A 126 9.06 -26.21 -16.95
C GLY A 126 8.85 -25.60 -18.34
N SER A 127 8.88 -24.27 -18.43
CA SER A 127 8.79 -23.55 -19.71
C SER A 127 9.92 -23.96 -20.68
N TYR A 128 11.14 -24.10 -20.17
CA TYR A 128 12.27 -24.65 -20.92
C TYR A 128 11.97 -26.05 -21.46
N LYS A 129 11.56 -26.99 -20.60
CA LYS A 129 11.36 -28.40 -20.96
C LYS A 129 10.28 -28.58 -22.02
N VAL A 130 9.12 -27.93 -21.86
CA VAL A 130 8.02 -27.99 -22.83
C VAL A 130 8.43 -27.38 -24.17
N THR A 131 9.04 -26.19 -24.14
CA THR A 131 9.48 -25.51 -25.37
C THR A 131 10.59 -26.29 -26.07
N LYS A 132 11.53 -26.86 -25.31
CA LYS A 132 12.64 -27.67 -25.83
C LYS A 132 12.13 -28.91 -26.56
N ALA A 133 11.12 -29.59 -26.01
CA ALA A 133 10.50 -30.75 -26.63
C ALA A 133 9.75 -30.40 -27.93
N ALA A 134 9.09 -29.24 -28.00
CA ALA A 134 8.39 -28.78 -29.20
C ALA A 134 9.33 -28.22 -30.29
N TRP A 135 10.53 -27.77 -29.92
CA TRP A 135 11.40 -26.97 -30.78
C TRP A 135 11.76 -27.64 -32.11
N ASP A 136 12.15 -28.92 -32.08
CA ASP A 136 12.53 -29.62 -33.31
C ASP A 136 11.35 -29.86 -34.25
N ILE A 137 10.14 -30.00 -33.71
CA ILE A 137 8.90 -30.08 -34.51
C ILE A 137 8.69 -28.74 -35.21
N PHE A 138 8.75 -27.63 -34.46
CA PHE A 138 8.62 -26.28 -35.02
C PHE A 138 9.64 -25.99 -36.13
N ARG A 139 10.91 -26.36 -35.91
CA ARG A 139 11.98 -26.15 -36.92
C ARG A 139 11.74 -26.94 -38.19
N LYS A 140 11.31 -28.20 -38.08
CA LYS A 140 11.05 -29.09 -39.22
C LYS A 140 9.85 -28.58 -40.05
N GLN A 141 8.78 -28.17 -39.38
CA GLN A 141 7.57 -27.71 -40.06
C GLN A 141 7.61 -26.22 -40.47
N LYS A 142 8.68 -25.50 -40.12
CA LYS A 142 8.87 -24.06 -40.41
C LYS A 142 7.71 -23.19 -39.90
N PHE A 143 7.21 -23.53 -38.72
CA PHE A 143 6.19 -22.76 -38.03
C PHE A 143 6.21 -23.08 -36.54
N GLY A 144 6.17 -22.06 -35.69
CA GLY A 144 5.93 -22.20 -34.27
C GLY A 144 5.50 -20.89 -33.63
N ARG A 145 4.68 -20.96 -32.58
CA ARG A 145 4.31 -19.79 -31.77
C ARG A 145 4.44 -20.13 -30.30
N ILE A 146 5.11 -19.26 -29.55
CA ILE A 146 5.40 -19.48 -28.13
C ILE A 146 4.95 -18.25 -27.36
N ILE A 147 4.17 -18.46 -26.31
CA ILE A 147 3.83 -17.42 -25.35
C ILE A 147 4.36 -17.82 -23.99
N ASN A 148 5.20 -16.97 -23.42
CA ASN A 148 5.67 -17.11 -22.04
C ASN A 148 4.92 -16.11 -21.14
N THR A 149 4.48 -16.59 -19.98
CA THR A 149 3.73 -15.76 -19.03
C THR A 149 4.64 -15.18 -17.95
N ALA A 150 5.03 -13.91 -18.09
CA ALA A 150 5.71 -13.11 -17.07
C ALA A 150 4.69 -12.53 -16.05
N SER A 151 5.02 -11.40 -15.42
CA SER A 151 4.11 -10.62 -14.57
C SER A 151 4.71 -9.24 -14.25
N ALA A 152 3.87 -8.29 -13.82
CA ALA A 152 4.35 -7.01 -13.28
C ALA A 152 5.33 -7.21 -12.10
N ALA A 153 5.13 -8.22 -11.25
CA ALA A 153 6.07 -8.55 -10.17
C ALA A 153 7.44 -8.99 -10.72
N GLY A 154 7.48 -9.65 -11.89
CA GLY A 154 8.73 -9.93 -12.59
C GLY A 154 9.42 -8.65 -13.05
N ILE A 155 8.67 -7.77 -13.72
CA ILE A 155 9.19 -6.56 -14.35
C ILE A 155 9.72 -5.56 -13.31
N TYR A 156 8.94 -5.28 -12.27
CA TYR A 156 9.22 -4.21 -11.30
C TYR A 156 9.63 -4.69 -9.91
N GLY A 157 9.58 -6.00 -9.64
CA GLY A 157 9.73 -6.56 -8.30
C GLY A 157 8.45 -6.45 -7.46
N ASN A 158 8.28 -7.33 -6.48
CA ASN A 158 7.19 -7.23 -5.51
C ASN A 158 7.61 -7.80 -4.15
N PHE A 159 7.26 -7.11 -3.06
CA PHE A 159 7.67 -7.51 -1.71
C PHE A 159 7.21 -8.94 -1.40
N GLY A 160 8.12 -9.79 -0.92
CA GLY A 160 7.82 -11.18 -0.57
C GLY A 160 7.74 -12.15 -1.75
N GLN A 161 8.18 -11.73 -2.94
CA GLN A 161 8.10 -12.53 -4.16
C GLN A 161 9.46 -12.68 -4.87
N ALA A 162 10.59 -12.64 -4.15
CA ALA A 162 11.92 -12.61 -4.77
C ALA A 162 12.20 -13.77 -5.75
N ASN A 163 11.76 -14.99 -5.40
CA ASN A 163 11.82 -16.18 -6.26
C ASN A 163 10.91 -16.05 -7.50
N TYR A 164 9.69 -15.57 -7.32
CA TYR A 164 8.70 -15.42 -8.38
C TYR A 164 9.07 -14.28 -9.34
N SER A 165 9.50 -13.13 -8.84
CA SER A 165 10.01 -12.02 -9.64
C SER A 165 11.22 -12.44 -10.48
N ALA A 166 12.15 -13.19 -9.88
CA ALA A 166 13.27 -13.77 -10.62
C ALA A 166 12.80 -14.68 -11.76
N ALA A 167 11.90 -15.62 -11.47
CA ALA A 167 11.38 -16.55 -12.48
C ALA A 167 10.62 -15.83 -13.61
N LYS A 168 9.76 -14.87 -13.27
CA LYS A 168 8.91 -14.18 -14.25
C LYS A 168 9.67 -13.23 -15.15
N LEU A 169 10.73 -12.58 -14.66
CA LEU A 169 11.57 -11.76 -15.51
C LEU A 169 12.55 -12.60 -16.36
N ALA A 170 13.02 -13.75 -15.84
CA ALA A 170 13.83 -14.68 -16.62
C ALA A 170 13.16 -15.13 -17.92
N LEU A 171 11.83 -15.29 -17.89
CA LEU A 171 11.02 -15.65 -19.07
C LEU A 171 11.01 -14.58 -20.17
N VAL A 172 11.29 -13.32 -19.86
CA VAL A 172 11.40 -12.26 -20.89
C VAL A 172 12.61 -12.53 -21.79
N SER A 173 13.80 -12.69 -21.20
CA SER A 173 15.02 -12.96 -21.97
C SER A 173 15.05 -14.35 -22.61
N PHE A 174 14.42 -15.33 -21.95
CA PHE A 174 14.15 -16.65 -22.54
C PHE A 174 13.45 -16.46 -23.90
N THR A 175 12.41 -15.64 -23.91
CA THR A 175 11.60 -15.35 -25.11
C THR A 175 12.36 -14.57 -26.16
N GLU A 176 13.04 -13.47 -25.79
CA GLU A 176 13.84 -12.67 -26.73
C GLU A 176 14.91 -13.51 -27.42
N THR A 177 15.51 -14.45 -26.67
CA THR A 177 16.49 -15.38 -27.23
C THR A 177 15.84 -16.37 -28.19
N LEU A 178 14.71 -17.00 -27.80
CA LEU A 178 13.97 -17.91 -28.68
C LEU A 178 13.49 -17.21 -29.95
N ALA A 179 13.05 -15.95 -29.85
CA ALA A 179 12.64 -15.12 -30.98
C ALA A 179 13.77 -14.97 -32.01
N LYS A 180 14.99 -14.68 -31.53
CA LYS A 180 16.21 -14.55 -32.35
C LYS A 180 16.63 -15.89 -32.96
N GLU A 181 16.58 -16.98 -32.20
CA GLU A 181 16.94 -18.32 -32.70
C GLU A 181 15.90 -18.90 -33.68
N GLY A 182 14.64 -18.59 -33.44
CA GLY A 182 13.48 -19.11 -34.14
C GLY A 182 13.14 -18.41 -35.44
N ALA A 183 13.56 -17.15 -35.61
CA ALA A 183 13.17 -16.28 -36.73
C ALA A 183 13.34 -16.96 -38.11
N LYS A 184 14.49 -17.60 -38.37
CA LYS A 184 14.77 -18.28 -39.66
C LYS A 184 13.90 -19.51 -39.94
N SER A 185 13.13 -19.96 -38.95
CA SER A 185 12.19 -21.08 -39.08
C SER A 185 10.75 -20.65 -38.82
N ASN A 186 10.43 -19.35 -38.87
CA ASN A 186 9.10 -18.80 -38.58
C ASN A 186 8.57 -19.29 -37.23
N ILE A 187 9.46 -19.30 -36.23
CA ILE A 187 9.12 -19.57 -34.84
C ILE A 187 9.13 -18.23 -34.13
N HIS A 188 7.96 -17.74 -33.73
CA HIS A 188 7.85 -16.49 -32.99
C HIS A 188 7.61 -16.78 -31.51
N ALA A 189 8.25 -16.00 -30.65
CA ALA A 189 8.09 -16.08 -29.21
C ALA A 189 7.77 -14.70 -28.66
N ASN A 190 6.72 -14.56 -27.85
CA ASN A 190 6.35 -13.31 -27.20
C ASN A 190 6.03 -13.53 -25.72
N VAL A 191 6.05 -12.45 -24.94
CA VAL A 191 5.76 -12.47 -23.50
C VAL A 191 4.53 -11.63 -23.19
N ILE A 192 3.68 -12.18 -22.34
CA ILE A 192 2.63 -11.39 -21.68
C ILE A 192 2.93 -11.27 -20.18
N ALA A 193 2.64 -10.10 -19.62
CA ALA A 193 2.63 -9.82 -18.20
C ALA A 193 1.18 -9.53 -17.78
N PRO A 194 0.38 -10.59 -17.52
CA PRO A 194 -1.01 -10.42 -17.17
C PRO A 194 -1.16 -9.82 -15.78
N ILE A 195 -2.14 -8.93 -15.63
CA ILE A 195 -2.63 -8.47 -14.33
C ILE A 195 -3.80 -9.37 -13.94
N ALA A 196 -3.69 -9.99 -12.77
CA ALA A 196 -4.72 -10.83 -12.18
C ALA A 196 -5.09 -10.33 -10.79
N ALA A 197 -6.32 -10.59 -10.36
CA ALA A 197 -6.76 -10.32 -9.01
C ALA A 197 -5.91 -11.11 -7.99
N SER A 198 -5.41 -10.41 -6.98
CA SER A 198 -4.78 -10.94 -5.78
C SER A 198 -5.58 -10.53 -4.55
N ARG A 199 -5.40 -11.21 -3.41
CA ARG A 199 -6.01 -10.79 -2.13
C ARG A 199 -5.66 -9.35 -1.75
N MET A 200 -4.45 -8.90 -2.11
CA MET A 200 -4.00 -7.52 -1.89
C MET A 200 -4.78 -6.55 -2.78
N THR A 201 -5.02 -6.89 -4.04
CA THR A 201 -5.77 -6.01 -4.95
C THR A 201 -7.28 -6.06 -4.71
N GLU A 202 -7.83 -7.18 -4.23
CA GLU A 202 -9.25 -7.31 -3.82
C GLU A 202 -9.65 -6.32 -2.71
N THR A 203 -8.71 -5.95 -1.84
CA THR A 203 -8.97 -4.98 -0.76
C THR A 203 -8.79 -3.52 -1.15
N ILE A 204 -8.26 -3.24 -2.34
CA ILE A 204 -7.87 -1.88 -2.78
C ILE A 204 -8.60 -1.48 -4.08
N MET A 205 -9.02 -2.45 -4.90
CA MET A 205 -9.63 -2.17 -6.20
C MET A 205 -11.15 -1.98 -6.11
N PRO A 206 -11.71 -1.07 -6.93
CA PRO A 206 -13.15 -0.93 -7.10
C PRO A 206 -13.84 -2.23 -7.56
N PRO A 207 -15.10 -2.50 -7.15
CA PRO A 207 -15.81 -3.74 -7.50
C PRO A 207 -15.98 -4.00 -9.01
N ASP A 208 -16.16 -2.95 -9.81
CA ASP A 208 -16.26 -2.99 -11.27
C ASP A 208 -14.94 -3.38 -11.94
N VAL A 209 -13.81 -2.89 -11.41
CA VAL A 209 -12.47 -3.30 -11.84
C VAL A 209 -12.19 -4.76 -11.48
N LEU A 210 -12.57 -5.20 -10.29
CA LEU A 210 -12.46 -6.62 -9.89
C LEU A 210 -13.30 -7.52 -10.80
N ALA A 211 -14.51 -7.09 -11.18
CA ALA A 211 -15.36 -7.79 -12.14
C ALA A 211 -14.78 -7.80 -13.57
N ALA A 212 -13.93 -6.82 -13.90
CA ALA A 212 -13.22 -6.71 -15.17
C ALA A 212 -11.91 -7.51 -15.23
N LEU A 213 -11.35 -7.97 -14.11
CA LEU A 213 -10.15 -8.82 -14.05
C LEU A 213 -10.42 -10.29 -14.44
N LYS A 214 -11.22 -10.46 -15.49
CA LYS A 214 -11.58 -11.73 -16.09
C LYS A 214 -10.45 -12.23 -17.00
N PRO A 215 -10.01 -13.49 -16.86
CA PRO A 215 -9.05 -14.13 -17.77
C PRO A 215 -9.34 -13.94 -19.27
N GLU A 216 -10.62 -13.81 -19.61
CA GLU A 216 -11.14 -13.61 -20.96
C GLU A 216 -10.66 -12.30 -21.61
N TYR A 217 -10.22 -11.29 -20.84
CA TYR A 217 -9.63 -10.07 -21.39
C TYR A 217 -8.13 -10.17 -21.70
N VAL A 218 -7.49 -11.28 -21.33
CA VAL A 218 -6.10 -11.56 -21.66
C VAL A 218 -5.99 -12.45 -22.90
N ALA A 219 -6.92 -13.40 -23.06
CA ALA A 219 -6.90 -14.39 -24.13
C ALA A 219 -6.82 -13.79 -25.55
N PRO A 220 -7.51 -12.69 -25.91
CA PRO A 220 -7.47 -12.12 -27.25
C PRO A 220 -6.08 -11.71 -27.72
N LEU A 221 -5.27 -11.12 -26.83
CA LEU A 221 -3.88 -10.77 -27.14
C LEU A 221 -3.03 -12.04 -27.36
N VAL A 222 -3.21 -13.06 -26.51
CA VAL A 222 -2.50 -14.34 -26.62
C VAL A 222 -2.81 -15.02 -27.95
N LEU A 223 -4.09 -15.06 -28.35
CA LEU A 223 -4.51 -15.58 -29.63
C LEU A 223 -3.88 -14.78 -30.78
N TYR A 224 -4.00 -13.45 -30.75
CA TYR A 224 -3.45 -12.61 -31.81
C TYR A 224 -1.94 -12.81 -31.99
N LEU A 225 -1.17 -12.84 -30.88
CA LEU A 225 0.27 -13.11 -30.89
C LEU A 225 0.64 -14.50 -31.43
N CYS A 226 -0.30 -15.45 -31.45
CA CYS A 226 -0.12 -16.78 -32.01
C CYS A 226 -0.67 -16.93 -33.43
N HIS A 227 -1.40 -15.95 -33.95
CA HIS A 227 -1.95 -16.04 -35.30
C HIS A 227 -0.85 -15.83 -36.35
N GLU A 228 -1.03 -16.37 -37.54
CA GLU A 228 -0.05 -16.25 -38.63
C GLU A 228 -0.03 -14.86 -39.28
N SER A 229 -1.06 -14.04 -39.02
CA SER A 229 -1.16 -12.67 -39.53
C SER A 229 -0.32 -11.64 -38.77
N THR A 230 0.25 -12.00 -37.62
CA THR A 230 1.15 -11.10 -36.89
C THR A 230 2.60 -11.52 -37.10
N GLU A 231 3.46 -10.52 -37.31
CA GLU A 231 4.91 -10.69 -37.39
C GLU A 231 5.60 -10.36 -36.06
N GLU A 232 4.83 -10.01 -35.01
CA GLU A 232 5.38 -9.66 -33.71
C GLU A 232 6.20 -10.81 -33.12
N ASN A 233 7.43 -10.51 -32.71
CA ASN A 233 8.39 -11.52 -32.25
C ASN A 233 9.40 -10.89 -31.29
N GLY A 234 9.61 -11.52 -30.13
CA GLY A 234 10.52 -11.05 -29.10
C GLY A 234 9.98 -9.94 -28.21
N SER A 235 8.66 -9.71 -28.21
CA SER A 235 8.06 -8.55 -27.53
C SER A 235 7.40 -8.89 -26.20
N LEU A 236 7.35 -7.88 -25.32
CA LEU A 236 6.70 -7.94 -24.00
C LEU A 236 5.46 -7.04 -23.99
N PHE A 237 4.35 -7.57 -23.49
CA PHE A 237 3.09 -6.84 -23.34
C PHE A 237 2.54 -6.95 -21.92
N GLU A 238 2.12 -5.84 -21.34
CA GLU A 238 1.23 -5.87 -20.18
C GLU A 238 -0.23 -5.93 -20.63
N VAL A 239 -1.04 -6.75 -19.97
CA VAL A 239 -2.43 -7.01 -20.36
C VAL A 239 -3.33 -7.37 -19.17
N GLY A 240 -4.59 -6.92 -19.16
CA GLY A 240 -5.56 -7.23 -18.11
C GLY A 240 -6.69 -6.20 -18.00
N ALA A 241 -7.85 -6.54 -17.44
CA ALA A 241 -8.97 -5.61 -17.31
C ALA A 241 -9.26 -4.78 -18.59
N GLY A 242 -9.14 -5.41 -19.77
CA GLY A 242 -9.34 -4.74 -21.06
C GLY A 242 -8.20 -3.83 -21.53
N PHE A 243 -7.12 -3.57 -20.79
CA PHE A 243 -6.00 -2.76 -21.30
C PHE A 243 -4.85 -3.61 -21.85
N VAL A 244 -4.21 -3.11 -22.90
CA VAL A 244 -3.02 -3.70 -23.53
C VAL A 244 -1.99 -2.63 -23.88
N ALA A 245 -0.72 -2.85 -23.51
CA ALA A 245 0.40 -2.01 -23.92
C ALA A 245 1.69 -2.82 -24.14
N LYS A 246 2.47 -2.43 -25.14
CA LYS A 246 3.81 -2.97 -25.37
C LYS A 246 4.83 -2.31 -24.44
N LEU A 247 5.86 -3.06 -24.04
CA LEU A 247 7.01 -2.57 -23.30
C LEU A 247 8.29 -2.70 -24.14
N ARG A 248 9.23 -1.78 -23.94
CA ARG A 248 10.58 -1.83 -24.49
C ARG A 248 11.61 -1.35 -23.47
N TRP A 249 12.86 -1.70 -23.69
CA TRP A 249 13.96 -1.12 -22.94
C TRP A 249 14.24 0.30 -23.42
N GLU A 250 14.49 1.18 -22.46
CA GLU A 250 14.97 2.54 -22.68
C GLU A 250 16.28 2.71 -21.91
N ARG A 251 17.29 3.30 -22.56
CA ARG A 251 18.62 3.49 -22.01
C ARG A 251 19.01 4.96 -22.10
N SER A 252 19.53 5.54 -21.02
CA SER A 252 20.10 6.88 -21.06
C SER A 252 21.28 6.96 -22.03
N LYS A 253 21.66 8.16 -22.48
CA LYS A 253 22.92 8.32 -23.24
C LYS A 253 24.14 7.98 -22.40
N GLY A 254 24.00 8.10 -21.08
CA GLY A 254 25.05 7.80 -20.13
C GLY A 254 26.17 8.83 -20.14
N ALA A 255 27.16 8.59 -19.28
CA ALA A 255 28.34 9.41 -19.15
C ALA A 255 29.59 8.66 -19.62
N VAL A 256 30.51 9.39 -20.25
CA VAL A 256 31.85 8.91 -20.58
C VAL A 256 32.88 9.47 -19.59
N PHE A 257 33.82 8.61 -19.22
CA PHE A 257 34.92 8.81 -18.28
C PHE A 257 36.23 8.51 -18.97
N LYS A 258 37.31 9.19 -18.58
CA LYS A 258 38.63 8.92 -19.15
C LYS A 258 39.07 7.52 -18.75
N ALA A 259 39.38 6.67 -19.73
CA ALA A 259 39.71 5.26 -19.53
C ALA A 259 41.18 5.06 -19.07
N ASP A 260 41.50 5.54 -17.87
CA ASP A 260 42.80 5.38 -17.21
C ASP A 260 42.65 5.24 -15.69
N ASP A 261 43.78 5.19 -14.98
CA ASP A 261 43.83 4.98 -13.53
C ASP A 261 43.27 6.15 -12.70
N THR A 262 42.93 7.28 -13.34
CA THR A 262 42.25 8.40 -12.69
C THR A 262 40.73 8.20 -12.61
N PHE A 263 40.19 7.17 -13.28
CA PHE A 263 38.76 6.85 -13.18
C PHE A 263 38.48 6.16 -11.84
N LEU A 264 37.89 6.92 -10.91
CA LEU A 264 37.60 6.47 -9.54
C LEU A 264 36.11 6.53 -9.23
N PRO A 265 35.63 5.83 -8.17
CA PRO A 265 34.21 5.88 -7.78
C PRO A 265 33.64 7.29 -7.59
N GLY A 266 34.44 8.23 -7.08
CA GLY A 266 34.01 9.62 -6.93
C GLY A 266 33.71 10.30 -8.28
N CYS A 267 34.38 9.91 -9.37
CA CYS A 267 34.09 10.44 -10.70
C CYS A 267 32.68 10.05 -11.16
N VAL A 268 32.27 8.82 -10.84
CA VAL A 268 30.92 8.31 -11.11
C VAL A 268 29.89 9.12 -10.33
N ALA A 269 30.16 9.41 -9.05
CA ALA A 269 29.32 10.27 -8.22
C ALA A 269 29.15 11.66 -8.85
N ALA A 270 30.25 12.26 -9.32
CA ALA A 270 30.25 13.60 -9.92
C ALA A 270 29.43 13.70 -11.22
N LYS A 271 29.32 12.60 -11.97
CA LYS A 271 28.52 12.51 -13.21
C LYS A 271 27.23 11.71 -13.07
N TRP A 272 26.76 11.47 -11.86
CA TRP A 272 25.60 10.60 -11.63
C TRP A 272 24.35 11.08 -12.39
N ASN A 273 24.10 12.40 -12.40
CA ASN A 273 22.95 12.97 -13.11
C ASN A 273 23.00 12.71 -14.63
N GLU A 274 24.19 12.76 -15.24
CA GLU A 274 24.39 12.46 -16.67
C GLU A 274 24.15 10.96 -16.97
N ILE A 275 24.58 10.07 -16.07
CA ILE A 275 24.34 8.62 -16.17
C ILE A 275 22.85 8.31 -16.13
N THR A 276 22.07 9.03 -15.32
CA THR A 276 20.65 8.78 -15.10
C THR A 276 19.73 9.71 -15.91
N ASP A 277 20.26 10.44 -16.89
CA ASP A 277 19.48 11.37 -17.71
C ASP A 277 18.81 10.69 -18.90
N PHE A 278 17.47 10.66 -18.90
CA PHE A 278 16.64 10.10 -19.97
C PHE A 278 16.03 11.15 -20.91
N THR A 279 16.59 12.36 -20.97
CA THR A 279 16.09 13.42 -21.88
C THR A 279 16.28 13.09 -23.36
N ASN A 280 17.31 12.31 -23.72
CA ASN A 280 17.60 11.88 -25.09
C ASN A 280 17.95 10.39 -25.15
N PRO A 281 17.04 9.46 -24.82
CA PRO A 281 17.39 8.06 -24.61
C PRO A 281 17.53 7.27 -25.91
N ASP A 282 18.14 6.08 -25.81
CA ASP A 282 18.18 5.05 -26.84
C ASP A 282 17.22 3.89 -26.49
N PHE A 283 16.81 3.11 -27.49
CA PHE A 283 15.91 1.96 -27.32
C PHE A 283 16.55 0.64 -27.80
N PRO A 284 17.55 0.12 -27.06
CA PRO A 284 18.29 -1.07 -27.48
C PRO A 284 17.40 -2.33 -27.48
N SER A 285 17.66 -3.21 -28.44
CA SER A 285 17.02 -4.52 -28.64
C SER A 285 18.02 -5.65 -28.84
N SER A 286 19.32 -5.32 -28.90
CA SER A 286 20.42 -6.25 -29.07
C SER A 286 21.63 -5.84 -28.22
N PRO A 287 22.43 -6.80 -27.72
CA PRO A 287 23.71 -6.51 -27.06
C PRO A 287 24.68 -5.67 -27.91
N GLY A 288 24.53 -5.68 -29.24
CA GLY A 288 25.36 -4.91 -30.17
C GLY A 288 24.94 -3.46 -30.41
N ASP A 289 23.82 -3.00 -29.84
CA ASP A 289 23.28 -1.66 -30.11
C ASP A 289 24.04 -0.54 -29.36
N ALA A 290 24.89 -0.89 -28.39
CA ALA A 290 25.86 0.04 -27.83
C ALA A 290 27.15 0.03 -28.67
N ASP A 291 27.53 1.20 -29.19
CA ASP A 291 28.82 1.42 -29.86
C ASP A 291 29.96 1.49 -28.82
N PHE A 292 30.26 0.35 -28.19
CA PHE A 292 31.29 0.26 -27.15
C PHE A 292 32.67 0.66 -27.67
N VAL A 293 32.97 0.43 -28.95
CA VAL A 293 34.25 0.80 -29.57
C VAL A 293 34.36 2.33 -29.67
N GLY A 294 33.35 2.99 -30.25
CA GLY A 294 33.33 4.45 -30.32
C GLY A 294 33.27 5.12 -28.95
N LEU A 295 32.57 4.50 -27.98
CA LEU A 295 32.57 4.97 -26.58
C LEU A 295 33.94 4.87 -25.92
N LEU A 296 34.68 3.77 -26.15
CA LEU A 296 36.04 3.61 -25.64
C LEU A 296 37.02 4.61 -26.28
N GLU A 297 36.91 4.85 -27.59
CA GLU A 297 37.73 5.85 -28.28
C GLU A 297 37.45 7.27 -27.73
N LYS A 298 36.17 7.61 -27.49
CA LYS A 298 35.80 8.86 -26.80
C LYS A 298 36.39 8.92 -25.39
N ALA A 299 36.33 7.82 -24.64
CA ALA A 299 36.88 7.73 -23.29
C ALA A 299 38.40 7.96 -23.27
N LYS A 300 39.16 7.35 -24.20
CA LYS A 300 40.60 7.58 -24.32
C LYS A 300 40.94 9.03 -24.68
N ALA A 301 40.12 9.65 -25.53
CA ALA A 301 40.33 11.02 -26.02
C ALA A 301 40.03 12.11 -24.98
N LEU A 302 39.32 11.81 -23.88
CA LEU A 302 39.10 12.77 -22.80
C LEU A 302 40.42 13.23 -22.17
N SER A 303 40.52 14.52 -21.84
CA SER A 303 41.73 15.10 -21.23
C SER A 303 41.91 14.66 -19.77
N SER A 304 40.84 14.63 -18.98
CA SER A 304 40.87 14.24 -17.56
C SER A 304 39.50 13.75 -17.07
N ASN A 305 39.49 12.94 -16.01
CA ASN A 305 38.28 12.67 -15.23
C ASN A 305 37.89 13.87 -14.35
N PRO A 306 36.59 14.01 -13.99
CA PRO A 306 36.15 15.08 -13.09
C PRO A 306 36.83 14.94 -11.72
N LYS A 307 37.18 16.08 -11.10
CA LYS A 307 37.64 16.10 -9.71
C LYS A 307 36.52 15.60 -8.80
N SER A 308 36.85 14.69 -7.90
CA SER A 308 35.89 14.11 -6.97
C SER A 308 36.50 13.84 -5.61
N ASP A 309 35.64 13.68 -4.63
CA ASP A 309 36.03 13.21 -3.31
C ASP A 309 36.66 11.81 -3.38
N ASP A 310 37.56 11.55 -2.45
CA ASP A 310 38.18 10.23 -2.27
C ASP A 310 37.20 9.32 -1.49
N LEU A 311 36.43 8.50 -2.22
CA LEU A 311 35.46 7.59 -1.63
C LEU A 311 36.16 6.34 -1.08
N ARG A 312 36.28 6.29 0.24
CA ARG A 312 36.95 5.22 1.01
C ARG A 312 35.96 4.21 1.58
N PHE A 313 36.42 2.97 1.78
CA PHE A 313 35.65 1.85 2.34
C PHE A 313 36.24 1.36 3.66
N ASP A 314 36.87 2.26 4.41
CA ASP A 314 37.56 1.93 5.65
C ASP A 314 36.58 1.28 6.64
N GLY A 315 36.99 0.13 7.20
CA GLY A 315 36.17 -0.65 8.13
C GLY A 315 35.02 -1.45 7.50
N LYS A 316 34.84 -1.41 6.18
CA LYS A 316 33.85 -2.23 5.47
C LYS A 316 34.45 -3.58 5.05
N VAL A 317 33.60 -4.60 4.98
CA VAL A 317 33.97 -5.93 4.46
C VAL A 317 33.19 -6.24 3.19
N ALA A 318 33.90 -6.61 2.12
CA ALA A 318 33.31 -6.95 0.83
C ALA A 318 33.53 -8.41 0.47
N ILE A 319 32.46 -9.10 0.05
CA ILE A 319 32.54 -10.40 -0.62
C ILE A 319 32.44 -10.17 -2.12
N VAL A 320 33.42 -10.64 -2.89
CA VAL A 320 33.39 -10.62 -4.36
C VAL A 320 33.48 -12.05 -4.87
N THR A 321 32.45 -12.51 -5.58
CA THR A 321 32.41 -13.88 -6.13
C THR A 321 32.94 -13.92 -7.57
N GLY A 322 33.61 -15.02 -7.94
CA GLY A 322 34.35 -15.11 -9.21
C GLY A 322 35.48 -14.09 -9.29
N ALA A 323 36.19 -13.88 -8.18
CA ALA A 323 37.18 -12.83 -8.02
C ALA A 323 38.62 -13.24 -8.38
N GLY A 324 38.85 -14.48 -8.83
CA GLY A 324 40.18 -14.98 -9.19
C GLY A 324 40.72 -14.42 -10.52
N GLY A 325 39.91 -13.69 -11.30
CA GLY A 325 40.31 -13.07 -12.55
C GLY A 325 39.25 -12.10 -13.12
N GLY A 326 39.59 -11.42 -14.23
CA GLY A 326 38.67 -10.55 -14.97
C GLY A 326 38.02 -9.45 -14.11
N LEU A 327 36.71 -9.25 -14.29
CA LEU A 327 35.90 -8.26 -13.58
C LEU A 327 35.96 -8.41 -12.06
N GLY A 328 35.77 -9.63 -11.54
CA GLY A 328 35.78 -9.87 -10.09
C GLY A 328 37.12 -9.51 -9.46
N ARG A 329 38.25 -9.84 -10.12
CA ARG A 329 39.58 -9.42 -9.67
C ARG A 329 39.72 -7.90 -9.63
N ALA A 330 39.30 -7.20 -10.69
CA ALA A 330 39.37 -5.73 -10.73
C ALA A 330 38.52 -5.08 -9.63
N TYR A 331 37.32 -5.61 -9.36
CA TYR A 331 36.47 -5.13 -8.26
C TYR A 331 37.14 -5.33 -6.90
N ALA A 332 37.69 -6.52 -6.66
CA ALA A 332 38.37 -6.86 -5.41
C ALA A 332 39.61 -5.97 -5.16
N LEU A 333 40.43 -5.76 -6.18
CA LEU A 333 41.61 -4.89 -6.11
C LEU A 333 41.24 -3.43 -5.84
N LEU A 334 40.24 -2.89 -6.56
CA LEU A 334 39.81 -1.51 -6.35
C LEU A 334 39.26 -1.29 -4.94
N LEU A 335 38.32 -2.14 -4.50
CA LEU A 335 37.73 -2.03 -3.15
C LEU A 335 38.79 -2.19 -2.06
N GLY A 336 39.74 -3.12 -2.24
CA GLY A 336 40.86 -3.34 -1.32
C GLY A 336 41.79 -2.13 -1.24
N LYS A 337 42.17 -1.56 -2.39
CA LYS A 337 42.95 -0.31 -2.48
C LYS A 337 42.26 0.86 -1.78
N LEU A 338 40.92 0.90 -1.86
CA LEU A 338 40.10 1.93 -1.23
C LEU A 338 39.73 1.62 0.24
N GLY A 339 40.31 0.59 0.86
CA GLY A 339 40.26 0.37 2.32
C GLY A 339 39.34 -0.74 2.82
N ALA A 340 38.59 -1.41 1.93
CA ALA A 340 37.75 -2.54 2.34
C ALA A 340 38.61 -3.78 2.66
N SER A 341 38.14 -4.60 3.60
CA SER A 341 38.65 -5.96 3.78
C SER A 341 37.90 -6.91 2.84
N ILE A 342 38.63 -7.72 2.07
CA ILE A 342 38.07 -8.44 0.93
C ILE A 342 38.03 -9.96 1.17
N VAL A 343 36.87 -10.56 0.96
CA VAL A 343 36.77 -12.01 0.71
C VAL A 343 36.78 -12.23 -0.80
N VAL A 344 37.89 -12.81 -1.27
CA VAL A 344 38.09 -13.19 -2.67
C VAL A 344 37.54 -14.59 -2.85
N ASN A 345 36.30 -14.72 -3.33
CA ASN A 345 35.71 -16.02 -3.63
C ASN A 345 35.97 -16.42 -5.08
N ASP A 346 36.61 -17.58 -5.27
CA ASP A 346 36.72 -18.22 -6.59
C ASP A 346 36.90 -19.74 -6.43
N LEU A 347 36.04 -20.51 -7.11
CA LEU A 347 36.09 -21.98 -7.10
C LEU A 347 37.29 -22.53 -7.92
N GLY A 348 37.94 -21.69 -8.73
CA GLY A 348 39.10 -22.06 -9.52
C GLY A 348 38.75 -22.84 -10.79
N VAL A 349 37.55 -22.63 -11.34
CA VAL A 349 37.04 -23.35 -12.52
C VAL A 349 37.36 -22.62 -13.83
N SER A 350 37.33 -23.34 -14.96
CA SER A 350 37.42 -22.79 -16.32
C SER A 350 36.19 -21.93 -16.68
N ALA A 351 36.21 -21.20 -17.82
CA ALA A 351 35.04 -20.44 -18.28
C ALA A 351 33.81 -21.33 -18.55
N HIS A 352 34.02 -22.63 -18.76
CA HIS A 352 32.96 -23.62 -18.91
C HIS A 352 32.60 -24.33 -17.60
N GLY A 353 33.20 -23.95 -16.47
CA GLY A 353 32.94 -24.58 -15.16
C GLY A 353 33.62 -25.93 -14.96
N GLN A 354 34.82 -26.15 -15.53
CA GLN A 354 35.59 -27.40 -15.37
C GLN A 354 36.86 -27.18 -14.54
N GLY A 355 37.31 -28.22 -13.82
CA GLY A 355 38.49 -28.16 -12.93
C GLY A 355 38.21 -27.45 -11.61
N SER A 356 39.18 -27.43 -10.69
CA SER A 356 39.13 -26.64 -9.45
C SER A 356 40.55 -26.43 -8.93
N THR A 357 41.15 -25.27 -9.17
CA THR A 357 42.46 -24.91 -8.60
C THR A 357 42.33 -23.71 -7.66
N SER A 358 42.68 -23.86 -6.38
CA SER A 358 42.62 -22.78 -5.38
C SER A 358 43.48 -21.56 -5.73
N SER A 359 44.53 -21.77 -6.55
CA SER A 359 45.55 -20.77 -6.87
C SER A 359 45.04 -19.44 -7.46
N ALA A 360 43.84 -19.40 -8.06
CA ALA A 360 43.31 -18.16 -8.65
C ALA A 360 42.90 -17.14 -7.58
N ALA A 361 42.17 -17.57 -6.54
CA ALA A 361 41.80 -16.70 -5.43
C ALA A 361 43.04 -16.30 -4.62
N ASP A 362 43.97 -17.24 -4.40
CA ASP A 362 45.20 -17.00 -3.64
C ASP A 362 46.05 -15.88 -4.24
N LYS A 363 46.24 -15.89 -5.57
CA LYS A 363 46.99 -14.84 -6.27
C LYS A 363 46.42 -13.44 -6.02
N VAL A 364 45.09 -13.30 -6.11
CA VAL A 364 44.44 -11.99 -5.91
C VAL A 364 44.51 -11.56 -4.45
N VAL A 365 44.42 -12.50 -3.50
CA VAL A 365 44.64 -12.22 -2.08
C VAL A 365 46.07 -11.71 -1.85
N ASP A 366 47.07 -12.35 -2.44
CA ASP A 366 48.47 -11.94 -2.33
C ASP A 366 48.71 -10.56 -2.95
N GLU A 367 48.13 -10.27 -4.11
CA GLU A 367 48.18 -8.95 -4.74
C GLU A 367 47.60 -7.85 -3.83
N ILE A 368 46.42 -8.09 -3.24
CA ILE A 368 45.79 -7.13 -2.30
C ILE A 368 46.68 -6.92 -1.07
N ARG A 369 47.25 -7.99 -0.51
CA ARG A 369 48.13 -7.92 0.68
C ARG A 369 49.45 -7.21 0.38
N GLN A 370 50.06 -7.48 -0.77
CA GLN A 370 51.28 -6.80 -1.22
C GLN A 370 51.04 -5.30 -1.45
N ALA A 371 49.84 -4.91 -1.88
CA ALA A 371 49.42 -3.52 -1.97
C ALA A 371 49.01 -2.90 -0.62
N GLY A 372 49.18 -3.60 0.51
CA GLY A 372 48.87 -3.13 1.87
C GLY A 372 47.41 -3.29 2.31
N GLY A 373 46.57 -3.96 1.51
CA GLY A 373 45.18 -4.25 1.83
C GLY A 373 44.99 -5.51 2.68
N LYS A 374 43.73 -5.77 3.07
CA LYS A 374 43.33 -6.96 3.83
C LYS A 374 42.47 -7.87 2.96
N ALA A 375 42.89 -9.12 2.79
CA ALA A 375 42.12 -10.10 2.04
C ALA A 375 42.25 -11.53 2.57
N VAL A 376 41.22 -12.34 2.33
CA VAL A 376 41.17 -13.79 2.58
C VAL A 376 40.51 -14.49 1.40
N ALA A 377 40.96 -15.70 1.07
CA ALA A 377 40.39 -16.50 0.00
C ALA A 377 39.19 -17.33 0.49
N SER A 378 38.22 -17.55 -0.39
CA SER A 378 37.17 -18.57 -0.24
C SER A 378 37.11 -19.39 -1.52
N TYR A 379 37.15 -20.72 -1.38
CA TYR A 379 37.16 -21.66 -2.52
C TYR A 379 35.82 -22.35 -2.72
N ASP A 380 34.80 -21.98 -1.95
CA ASP A 380 33.49 -22.59 -2.01
C ASP A 380 32.74 -22.19 -3.29
N SER A 381 31.96 -23.13 -3.82
CA SER A 381 30.96 -22.81 -4.85
C SER A 381 29.96 -21.80 -4.29
N VAL A 382 29.47 -20.89 -5.14
CA VAL A 382 28.40 -19.94 -4.79
C VAL A 382 27.09 -20.61 -4.36
N GLU A 383 26.91 -21.88 -4.68
CA GLU A 383 25.81 -22.70 -4.16
C GLU A 383 25.92 -22.96 -2.64
N ASN A 384 27.13 -22.84 -2.08
CA ASN A 384 27.41 -22.90 -0.65
C ASN A 384 27.63 -21.49 -0.08
N GLY A 385 26.71 -20.57 -0.40
CA GLY A 385 26.81 -19.16 -0.01
C GLY A 385 26.96 -18.93 1.50
N ASP A 386 26.44 -19.83 2.33
CA ASP A 386 26.65 -19.86 3.78
C ASP A 386 28.13 -19.95 4.16
N LYS A 387 28.90 -20.84 3.51
CA LYS A 387 30.34 -21.00 3.76
C LYS A 387 31.16 -19.79 3.31
N ILE A 388 30.75 -19.15 2.21
CA ILE A 388 31.39 -17.93 1.72
C ILE A 388 31.17 -16.78 2.72
N VAL A 389 29.94 -16.61 3.21
CA VAL A 389 29.62 -15.59 4.22
C VAL A 389 30.31 -15.91 5.55
N ASP A 390 30.33 -17.16 5.97
CA ASP A 390 31.07 -17.62 7.14
C ASP A 390 32.56 -17.25 7.07
N THR A 391 33.16 -17.31 5.88
CA THR A 391 34.56 -16.89 5.68
C THR A 391 34.73 -15.41 6.01
N ALA A 392 33.81 -14.54 5.59
CA ALA A 392 33.82 -13.12 5.92
C ALA A 392 33.66 -12.88 7.44
N ILE A 393 32.69 -13.58 8.06
CA ILE A 393 32.43 -13.45 9.49
C ILE A 393 33.62 -13.95 10.33
N LYS A 394 34.22 -15.08 9.98
CA LYS A 394 35.37 -15.64 10.72
C LYS A 394 36.62 -14.77 10.56
N ALA A 395 36.88 -14.24 9.37
CA ALA A 395 38.09 -13.46 9.11
C ALA A 395 37.98 -12.00 9.59
N PHE A 396 36.80 -11.38 9.46
CA PHE A 396 36.64 -9.94 9.64
C PHE A 396 35.46 -9.53 10.54
N GLY A 397 34.65 -10.49 11.01
CA GLY A 397 33.56 -10.25 11.97
C GLY A 397 32.27 -9.66 11.38
N ARG A 398 32.25 -9.30 10.10
CA ARG A 398 31.09 -8.65 9.43
C ARG A 398 31.11 -8.86 7.91
N VAL A 399 30.03 -8.46 7.25
CA VAL A 399 29.90 -8.33 5.79
C VAL A 399 29.04 -7.09 5.50
N ASP A 400 29.49 -6.22 4.60
CA ASP A 400 28.82 -4.95 4.26
C ASP A 400 28.45 -4.88 2.78
N ILE A 401 29.32 -5.40 1.93
CA ILE A 401 29.24 -5.32 0.48
C ILE A 401 29.25 -6.73 -0.11
N ILE A 402 28.36 -6.98 -1.06
CA ILE A 402 28.33 -8.24 -1.83
C ILE A 402 28.33 -7.88 -3.31
N VAL A 403 29.34 -8.35 -4.03
CA VAL A 403 29.40 -8.28 -5.49
C VAL A 403 29.23 -9.69 -6.04
N ASN A 404 28.00 -10.01 -6.44
CA ASN A 404 27.66 -11.30 -7.04
C ASN A 404 28.08 -11.28 -8.52
N ASN A 405 29.29 -11.77 -8.81
CA ASN A 405 29.92 -11.71 -10.14
C ASN A 405 30.27 -13.10 -10.70
N ALA A 406 30.30 -14.16 -9.89
CA ALA A 406 30.60 -15.51 -10.36
C ALA A 406 29.76 -15.92 -11.59
N GLY A 407 30.41 -16.61 -12.52
CA GLY A 407 29.77 -16.99 -13.78
C GLY A 407 30.57 -17.95 -14.65
N ILE A 408 29.85 -18.62 -15.55
CA ILE A 408 30.35 -19.58 -16.53
C ILE A 408 29.57 -19.43 -17.85
N LEU A 409 30.05 -20.04 -18.93
CA LEU A 409 29.35 -20.11 -20.22
C LEU A 409 29.19 -21.56 -20.69
N ARG A 410 27.99 -21.86 -21.18
CA ARG A 410 27.61 -23.12 -21.85
C ARG A 410 26.83 -22.80 -23.12
N ASP A 411 27.47 -22.05 -24.00
CA ASP A 411 26.86 -21.51 -25.21
C ASP A 411 26.57 -22.64 -26.21
N LYS A 412 25.29 -22.79 -26.55
CA LYS A 412 24.73 -23.76 -27.49
C LYS A 412 23.45 -23.17 -28.06
N SER A 413 23.20 -23.40 -29.36
CA SER A 413 21.87 -23.15 -29.91
C SER A 413 20.82 -23.90 -29.08
N PHE A 414 19.64 -23.32 -28.95
CA PHE A 414 18.56 -23.88 -28.16
C PHE A 414 18.25 -25.33 -28.56
N ALA A 415 18.35 -25.66 -29.84
CA ALA A 415 18.20 -27.03 -30.35
C ALA A 415 19.27 -28.01 -29.82
N ARG A 416 20.53 -27.57 -29.63
CA ARG A 416 21.65 -28.42 -29.19
C ARG A 416 21.92 -28.37 -27.69
N MET A 417 21.33 -27.41 -26.97
CA MET A 417 21.50 -27.26 -25.53
C MET A 417 20.96 -28.46 -24.78
N THR A 418 21.77 -29.05 -23.88
CA THR A 418 21.34 -30.15 -23.01
C THR A 418 20.76 -29.64 -21.69
N ASP A 419 20.03 -30.50 -20.97
CA ASP A 419 19.57 -30.19 -19.60
C ASP A 419 20.74 -29.84 -18.68
N GLN A 420 21.90 -30.48 -18.83
CA GLN A 420 23.09 -30.19 -18.03
C GLN A 420 23.66 -28.79 -18.33
N ASP A 421 23.69 -28.38 -19.61
CA ASP A 421 24.11 -27.03 -20.01
C ASP A 421 23.18 -25.96 -19.43
N TRP A 422 21.88 -26.25 -19.38
CA TRP A 422 20.87 -25.38 -18.80
C TRP A 422 21.03 -25.28 -17.27
N ASP A 423 20.96 -26.44 -16.58
CA ASP A 423 20.91 -26.52 -15.13
C ASP A 423 22.18 -25.94 -14.49
N LEU A 424 23.36 -26.16 -15.08
CA LEU A 424 24.62 -25.65 -14.53
C LEU A 424 24.68 -24.11 -14.59
N VAL A 425 24.23 -23.50 -15.68
CA VAL A 425 24.20 -22.04 -15.83
C VAL A 425 23.19 -21.42 -14.86
N GLN A 426 21.99 -22.00 -14.73
CA GLN A 426 21.00 -21.51 -13.76
C GLN A 426 21.50 -21.61 -12.31
N LYS A 427 22.16 -22.71 -11.96
CA LYS A 427 22.75 -22.92 -10.63
C LYS A 427 23.82 -21.88 -10.30
N VAL A 428 24.82 -21.71 -11.18
CA VAL A 428 25.94 -20.79 -10.89
C VAL A 428 25.48 -19.33 -10.86
N HIS A 429 24.68 -18.92 -11.84
CA HIS A 429 24.35 -17.51 -12.00
C HIS A 429 23.21 -17.06 -11.09
N LEU A 430 22.03 -17.68 -11.25
CA LEU A 430 20.82 -17.21 -10.62
C LEU A 430 20.69 -17.75 -9.19
N ARG A 431 20.80 -19.08 -9.01
CA ARG A 431 20.70 -19.71 -7.69
C ARG A 431 21.90 -19.35 -6.80
N GLY A 432 23.11 -19.30 -7.34
CA GLY A 432 24.31 -18.87 -6.61
C GLY A 432 24.20 -17.43 -6.08
N THR A 433 23.73 -16.50 -6.90
CA THR A 433 23.44 -15.11 -6.48
C THR A 433 22.43 -15.08 -5.34
N TYR A 434 21.36 -15.88 -5.44
CA TYR A 434 20.39 -16.07 -4.36
C TYR A 434 21.05 -16.61 -3.08
N LYS A 435 21.81 -17.70 -3.16
CA LYS A 435 22.39 -18.41 -2.00
C LYS A 435 23.35 -17.53 -1.21
N VAL A 436 24.26 -16.83 -1.89
CA VAL A 436 25.21 -15.89 -1.25
C VAL A 436 24.47 -14.74 -0.57
N THR A 437 23.53 -14.12 -1.30
CA THR A 437 22.75 -13.00 -0.76
C THR A 437 21.87 -13.42 0.42
N LYS A 438 21.27 -14.61 0.33
CA LYS A 438 20.41 -15.19 1.38
C LYS A 438 21.18 -15.44 2.66
N ALA A 439 22.39 -15.97 2.57
CA ALA A 439 23.27 -16.21 3.71
C ALA A 439 23.69 -14.89 4.40
N ALA A 440 23.99 -13.85 3.61
CA ALA A 440 24.41 -12.57 4.16
C ALA A 440 23.26 -11.71 4.72
N TRP A 441 22.04 -11.88 4.21
CA TRP A 441 20.89 -11.02 4.51
C TRP A 441 20.62 -10.78 6.02
N PRO A 442 20.69 -11.80 6.91
CA PRO A 442 20.50 -11.57 8.35
C PRO A 442 21.55 -10.63 8.95
N HIS A 443 22.81 -10.71 8.48
CA HIS A 443 23.89 -9.83 8.92
C HIS A 443 23.65 -8.39 8.47
N LEU A 444 23.31 -8.19 7.19
CA LEU A 444 22.99 -6.88 6.62
C LEU A 444 21.78 -6.23 7.31
N THR A 445 20.75 -7.02 7.60
CA THR A 445 19.53 -6.55 8.28
C THR A 445 19.84 -6.13 9.72
N LYS A 446 20.62 -6.95 10.45
CA LYS A 446 20.99 -6.67 11.84
C LYS A 446 21.82 -5.40 11.98
N GLN A 447 22.76 -5.16 11.06
CA GLN A 447 23.62 -3.98 11.09
C GLN A 447 22.98 -2.72 10.49
N LYS A 448 21.82 -2.84 9.84
CA LYS A 448 21.14 -1.77 9.09
C LYS A 448 22.04 -1.08 8.06
N PHE A 449 22.81 -1.90 7.33
CA PHE A 449 23.64 -1.45 6.23
C PHE A 449 23.87 -2.62 5.28
N GLY A 450 23.77 -2.38 3.98
CA GLY A 450 24.19 -3.34 2.97
C GLY A 450 24.26 -2.71 1.59
N ARG A 451 25.22 -3.15 0.78
CA ARG A 451 25.33 -2.79 -0.63
C ARG A 451 25.52 -4.06 -1.44
N ILE A 452 24.53 -4.38 -2.28
CA ILE A 452 24.53 -5.59 -3.10
C ILE A 452 24.56 -5.18 -4.56
N ILE A 453 25.58 -5.66 -5.27
CA ILE A 453 25.75 -5.45 -6.70
C ILE A 453 25.61 -6.81 -7.37
N ASN A 454 24.57 -6.96 -8.18
CA ASN A 454 24.30 -8.18 -8.91
C ASN A 454 24.69 -8.02 -10.38
N THR A 455 25.34 -9.05 -10.93
CA THR A 455 25.84 -9.01 -12.32
C THR A 455 24.87 -9.69 -13.27
N ALA A 456 24.07 -8.89 -14.00
CA ALA A 456 23.30 -9.31 -15.16
C ALA A 456 24.21 -9.36 -16.41
N SER A 457 23.69 -8.95 -17.58
CA SER A 457 24.41 -8.81 -18.85
C SER A 457 23.49 -8.12 -19.87
N SER A 458 24.04 -7.45 -20.89
CA SER A 458 23.27 -7.01 -22.05
C SER A 458 22.61 -8.19 -22.79
N VAL A 459 23.22 -9.38 -22.77
CA VAL A 459 22.59 -10.63 -23.23
C VAL A 459 21.37 -11.01 -22.39
N GLY A 460 21.40 -10.74 -21.10
CA GLY A 460 20.23 -10.90 -20.23
C GLY A 460 19.14 -9.88 -20.58
N LEU A 461 19.50 -8.61 -20.74
CA LEU A 461 18.55 -7.55 -21.06
C LEU A 461 17.86 -7.76 -22.40
N TYR A 462 18.59 -8.18 -23.43
CA TYR A 462 18.10 -8.13 -24.82
C TYR A 462 17.95 -9.50 -25.47
N GLY A 463 18.42 -10.57 -24.84
CA GLY A 463 18.52 -11.91 -25.44
C GLY A 463 19.63 -12.01 -26.51
N ASN A 464 20.17 -13.21 -26.73
CA ASN A 464 21.18 -13.46 -27.76
C ASN A 464 21.14 -14.89 -28.26
N PHE A 465 21.33 -15.08 -29.58
CA PHE A 465 21.34 -16.40 -30.21
C PHE A 465 22.39 -17.31 -29.55
N GLY A 466 21.99 -18.54 -29.18
CA GLY A 466 22.91 -19.54 -28.65
C GLY A 466 23.22 -19.41 -27.16
N GLN A 467 22.54 -18.51 -26.46
CA GLN A 467 22.76 -18.22 -25.04
C GLN A 467 21.47 -18.29 -24.22
N THR A 468 20.51 -19.13 -24.60
CA THR A 468 19.18 -19.20 -23.97
C THR A 468 19.24 -19.44 -22.46
N ASN A 469 20.13 -20.31 -21.98
CA ASN A 469 20.35 -20.56 -20.55
C ASN A 469 20.92 -19.33 -19.84
N TYR A 470 21.96 -18.71 -20.41
CA TYR A 470 22.66 -17.57 -19.83
C TYR A 470 21.78 -16.31 -19.81
N SER A 471 21.11 -16.00 -20.91
CA SER A 471 20.21 -14.85 -21.02
C SER A 471 19.06 -14.92 -20.01
N THR A 472 18.41 -16.10 -19.90
CA THR A 472 17.38 -16.39 -18.89
C THR A 472 17.91 -16.19 -17.47
N ALA A 473 19.07 -16.77 -17.12
CA ALA A 473 19.63 -16.63 -15.78
C ALA A 473 19.96 -15.18 -15.44
N LYS A 474 20.59 -14.45 -16.37
CA LYS A 474 21.03 -13.07 -16.17
C LYS A 474 19.86 -12.09 -16.03
N LEU A 475 18.76 -12.30 -16.72
CA LEU A 475 17.57 -11.46 -16.52
C LEU A 475 16.77 -11.86 -15.28
N GLY A 476 16.80 -13.14 -14.89
CA GLY A 476 16.27 -13.57 -13.60
C GLY A 476 16.96 -12.90 -12.40
N ILE A 477 18.25 -12.61 -12.52
CA ILE A 477 18.99 -11.84 -11.51
C ILE A 477 18.41 -10.43 -11.36
N LEU A 478 17.99 -9.77 -12.44
CA LEU A 478 17.35 -8.45 -12.36
C LEU A 478 16.01 -8.52 -11.62
N GLY A 479 15.17 -9.52 -11.92
CA GLY A 479 13.89 -9.70 -11.23
C GLY A 479 14.07 -9.99 -9.73
N PHE A 480 15.11 -10.75 -9.38
CA PHE A 480 15.56 -10.96 -8.01
C PHE A 480 15.97 -9.63 -7.34
N SER A 481 16.88 -8.87 -7.98
CA SER A 481 17.37 -7.58 -7.49
C SER A 481 16.24 -6.58 -7.23
N ASN A 482 15.27 -6.46 -8.13
CA ASN A 482 14.17 -5.51 -8.01
C ASN A 482 13.35 -5.75 -6.74
N THR A 483 13.09 -7.02 -6.41
CA THR A 483 12.39 -7.34 -5.15
C THR A 483 13.23 -7.04 -3.92
N LEU A 484 14.52 -7.42 -3.92
CA LEU A 484 15.39 -7.17 -2.77
C LEU A 484 15.63 -5.68 -2.53
N ALA A 485 15.63 -4.85 -3.58
CA ALA A 485 15.69 -3.40 -3.45
C ALA A 485 14.49 -2.85 -2.65
N LEU A 486 13.29 -3.42 -2.83
CA LEU A 486 12.09 -3.07 -2.06
C LEU A 486 12.18 -3.60 -0.62
N GLU A 487 12.57 -4.87 -0.43
CA GLU A 487 12.61 -5.48 0.90
C GLU A 487 13.73 -4.91 1.79
N GLY A 488 14.85 -4.54 1.20
CA GLY A 488 16.05 -4.07 1.87
C GLY A 488 16.04 -2.61 2.28
N ARG A 489 15.22 -1.77 1.61
CA ARG A 489 15.21 -0.31 1.77
C ARG A 489 15.08 0.14 3.22
N LYS A 490 14.15 -0.44 3.99
CA LYS A 490 13.92 -0.10 5.41
C LYS A 490 15.10 -0.42 6.35
N SER A 491 16.02 -1.25 5.89
CA SER A 491 17.22 -1.68 6.60
C SER A 491 18.49 -1.08 5.99
N ASN A 492 18.37 -0.07 5.11
CA ASN A 492 19.50 0.53 4.39
C ASN A 492 20.36 -0.53 3.66
N ILE A 493 19.67 -1.52 3.09
CA ILE A 493 20.25 -2.50 2.18
C ILE A 493 19.85 -2.06 0.77
N LEU A 494 20.82 -1.59 0.00
CA LEU A 494 20.59 -1.12 -1.37
C LEU A 494 21.10 -2.18 -2.35
N VAL A 495 20.30 -2.46 -3.37
CA VAL A 495 20.56 -3.53 -4.34
C VAL A 495 20.47 -2.94 -5.74
N ASN A 496 21.56 -2.99 -6.50
CA ASN A 496 21.59 -2.54 -7.90
C ASN A 496 22.12 -3.65 -8.79
N THR A 497 21.79 -3.57 -10.07
CA THR A 497 22.20 -4.54 -11.08
C THR A 497 23.10 -3.87 -12.12
N ILE A 498 24.15 -4.56 -12.56
CA ILE A 498 24.99 -4.11 -13.67
C ILE A 498 24.95 -5.10 -14.82
N ALA A 499 25.04 -4.59 -16.05
CA ALA A 499 25.26 -5.31 -17.28
C ALA A 499 26.63 -4.89 -17.83
N PRO A 500 27.72 -5.52 -17.35
CA PRO A 500 29.07 -5.09 -17.71
C PRO A 500 29.48 -5.57 -19.10
N ASN A 501 30.31 -4.77 -19.76
CA ASN A 501 31.04 -5.14 -20.95
C ASN A 501 32.55 -4.93 -20.76
N ALA A 502 33.31 -6.03 -20.82
CA ALA A 502 34.75 -6.03 -20.62
C ALA A 502 35.44 -7.25 -21.26
N GLY A 503 36.72 -7.08 -21.57
CA GLY A 503 37.66 -8.14 -21.89
C GLY A 503 37.89 -9.06 -20.68
N THR A 504 37.42 -10.29 -20.80
CA THR A 504 37.53 -11.33 -19.79
C THR A 504 37.78 -12.67 -20.47
N ARG A 505 38.06 -13.71 -19.68
CA ARG A 505 38.14 -15.08 -20.21
C ARG A 505 36.84 -15.54 -20.91
N MET A 506 35.68 -15.01 -20.50
CA MET A 506 34.40 -15.34 -21.14
C MET A 506 34.28 -14.67 -22.52
N THR A 507 34.57 -13.37 -22.63
CA THR A 507 34.49 -12.64 -23.91
C THR A 507 35.62 -13.02 -24.86
N ALA A 508 36.77 -13.48 -24.37
CA ALA A 508 37.86 -14.02 -25.21
C ALA A 508 37.47 -15.26 -26.02
N THR A 509 36.34 -15.90 -25.73
CA THR A 509 35.82 -17.02 -26.55
C THR A 509 35.21 -16.56 -27.88
N ILE A 510 34.83 -15.28 -27.98
CA ILE A 510 34.10 -14.71 -29.12
C ILE A 510 34.72 -13.42 -29.66
N TRP A 511 35.59 -12.75 -28.90
CA TRP A 511 36.20 -11.47 -29.28
C TRP A 511 37.65 -11.64 -29.74
N PRO A 512 38.11 -10.82 -30.71
CA PRO A 512 39.51 -10.65 -31.05
C PRO A 512 40.40 -10.26 -29.84
N PRO A 513 41.65 -10.73 -29.76
CA PRO A 513 42.53 -10.46 -28.62
C PRO A 513 42.77 -8.97 -28.32
N ASP A 514 42.90 -8.14 -29.36
CA ASP A 514 43.08 -6.68 -29.26
C ASP A 514 41.87 -6.00 -28.62
N MET A 515 40.64 -6.44 -28.94
CA MET A 515 39.44 -5.97 -28.25
C MET A 515 39.43 -6.42 -26.78
N VAL A 516 39.81 -7.67 -26.50
CA VAL A 516 39.89 -8.17 -25.11
C VAL A 516 40.89 -7.36 -24.29
N GLU A 517 42.02 -6.97 -24.87
CA GLU A 517 43.03 -6.15 -24.20
C GLU A 517 42.57 -4.70 -24.01
N ALA A 518 41.85 -4.13 -24.98
CA ALA A 518 41.40 -2.75 -24.95
C ALA A 518 40.28 -2.50 -23.91
N PHE A 519 39.33 -3.44 -23.77
CA PHE A 519 38.20 -3.30 -22.86
C PHE A 519 38.54 -3.77 -21.44
N LYS A 520 39.43 -3.06 -20.75
CA LYS A 520 39.89 -3.47 -19.43
C LYS A 520 38.76 -3.52 -18.39
N PRO A 521 38.69 -4.58 -17.55
CA PRO A 521 37.76 -4.66 -16.43
C PRO A 521 37.89 -3.49 -15.44
N ASP A 522 39.07 -2.89 -15.36
CA ASP A 522 39.39 -1.69 -14.58
C ASP A 522 38.50 -0.49 -14.97
N TYR A 523 37.97 -0.45 -16.19
CA TYR A 523 37.04 0.61 -16.63
C TYR A 523 35.59 0.38 -16.22
N VAL A 524 35.29 -0.73 -15.53
CA VAL A 524 33.97 -1.04 -14.94
C VAL A 524 34.02 -0.92 -13.42
N ALA A 525 35.16 -1.28 -12.81
CA ALA A 525 35.33 -1.33 -11.36
C ALA A 525 34.94 -0.04 -10.62
N PRO A 526 35.26 1.18 -11.10
CA PRO A 526 34.87 2.44 -10.45
C PRO A 526 33.35 2.59 -10.28
N PHE A 527 32.58 2.16 -11.27
CA PHE A 527 31.11 2.19 -11.21
C PHE A 527 30.57 1.24 -10.14
N VAL A 528 31.10 0.02 -10.10
CA VAL A 528 30.77 -0.96 -9.04
C VAL A 528 31.18 -0.44 -7.67
N GLY A 529 32.35 0.18 -7.57
CA GLY A 529 32.80 0.84 -6.35
C GLY A 529 31.81 1.91 -5.87
N TYR A 530 31.34 2.79 -6.77
CA TYR A 530 30.36 3.80 -6.38
C TYR A 530 29.05 3.19 -5.90
N LEU A 531 28.49 2.20 -6.62
CA LEU A 531 27.29 1.48 -6.18
C LEU A 531 27.49 0.77 -4.83
N ALA A 532 28.72 0.36 -4.51
CA ALA A 532 29.07 -0.28 -3.24
C ALA A 532 29.32 0.71 -2.10
N HIS A 533 29.39 2.01 -2.39
CA HIS A 533 29.73 3.03 -1.40
C HIS A 533 28.50 3.53 -0.65
N GLU A 534 28.70 4.01 0.58
CA GLU A 534 27.59 4.52 1.41
C GLU A 534 26.99 5.83 0.89
N ALA A 535 27.76 6.62 0.13
CA ALA A 535 27.28 7.83 -0.54
C ALA A 535 26.24 7.53 -1.63
N CYS A 536 26.30 6.36 -2.27
CA CYS A 536 25.30 5.98 -3.26
C CYS A 536 23.99 5.61 -2.56
N GLN A 537 22.92 6.33 -2.92
CA GLN A 537 21.54 6.06 -2.45
C GLN A 537 20.69 5.34 -3.50
N SER A 538 21.27 4.97 -4.64
CA SER A 538 20.56 4.22 -5.69
C SER A 538 20.19 2.82 -5.21
N THR A 539 18.99 2.36 -5.56
CA THR A 539 18.56 0.97 -5.35
C THR A 539 17.48 0.61 -6.36
N GLY A 540 17.43 -0.65 -6.78
CA GLY A 540 16.47 -1.16 -7.77
C GLY A 540 16.78 -0.77 -9.22
N ASN A 541 17.95 -0.17 -9.48
CA ASN A 541 18.33 0.29 -10.81
C ASN A 541 19.24 -0.72 -11.53
N VAL A 542 19.20 -0.67 -12.86
CA VAL A 542 20.08 -1.46 -13.74
C VAL A 542 20.90 -0.53 -14.63
N PHE A 543 22.18 -0.86 -14.80
CA PHE A 543 23.13 -0.04 -15.55
C PHE A 543 23.94 -0.87 -16.53
N GLU A 544 24.09 -0.39 -17.76
CA GLU A 544 25.12 -0.88 -18.68
C GLU A 544 26.43 -0.13 -18.43
N VAL A 545 27.55 -0.85 -18.40
CA VAL A 545 28.85 -0.28 -18.04
C VAL A 545 29.95 -0.95 -18.84
N GLY A 546 30.83 -0.18 -19.47
CA GLY A 546 31.96 -0.73 -20.21
C GLY A 546 32.77 0.33 -20.93
N GLY A 547 34.07 0.09 -21.13
CA GLY A 547 34.94 0.97 -21.93
C GLY A 547 35.03 2.42 -21.43
N GLY A 548 34.86 2.67 -20.12
CA GLY A 548 34.83 4.02 -19.56
C GLY A 548 33.49 4.73 -19.77
N TRP A 549 32.41 4.01 -20.05
CA TRP A 549 31.06 4.55 -20.17
C TRP A 549 30.08 3.83 -19.23
N ALA A 550 29.08 4.57 -18.74
CA ALA A 550 27.99 4.02 -17.96
C ALA A 550 26.66 4.70 -18.29
N ALA A 551 25.59 3.91 -18.43
CA ALA A 551 24.21 4.38 -18.63
C ALA A 551 23.21 3.59 -17.80
N GLN A 552 22.13 4.25 -17.38
CA GLN A 552 21.00 3.59 -16.76
C GLN A 552 20.07 3.00 -17.83
N VAL A 553 19.53 1.82 -17.55
CA VAL A 553 18.48 1.17 -18.35
C VAL A 553 17.20 1.12 -17.51
N ARG A 554 16.05 1.34 -18.15
CA ARG A 554 14.72 1.20 -17.52
C ARG A 554 13.69 0.67 -18.52
N TRP A 555 12.52 0.32 -18.01
CA TRP A 555 11.36 -0.02 -18.85
C TRP A 555 10.65 1.25 -19.30
N GLN A 556 10.33 1.31 -20.60
CA GLN A 556 9.34 2.21 -21.15
C GLN A 556 8.12 1.39 -21.59
N ARG A 557 6.93 1.87 -21.27
CA ARG A 557 5.66 1.29 -21.67
C ARG A 557 4.95 2.22 -22.63
N ALA A 558 4.43 1.68 -23.72
CA ALA A 558 3.56 2.40 -24.65
C ALA A 558 2.32 2.93 -23.94
N GLY A 559 1.70 3.98 -24.48
CA GLY A 559 0.42 4.46 -23.94
C GLY A 559 -0.68 3.39 -23.99
N GLY A 560 -0.55 2.43 -24.91
CA GLY A 560 -1.46 1.30 -25.05
C GLY A 560 -2.89 1.72 -25.39
N ILE A 561 -3.83 0.80 -25.18
CA ILE A 561 -5.25 1.09 -25.34
C ILE A 561 -6.07 0.31 -24.31
N GLY A 562 -7.09 0.96 -23.76
CA GLY A 562 -8.15 0.31 -23.00
C GLY A 562 -9.28 -0.11 -23.93
N PHE A 563 -9.64 -1.37 -23.89
CA PHE A 563 -10.83 -1.91 -24.49
C PHE A 563 -11.95 -1.93 -23.45
N PRO A 564 -13.18 -1.60 -23.87
CA PRO A 564 -14.29 -1.63 -22.93
C PRO A 564 -14.62 -3.05 -22.48
N THR A 565 -14.99 -3.22 -21.21
CA THR A 565 -15.34 -4.53 -20.63
C THR A 565 -16.85 -4.77 -20.53
N SER A 566 -17.66 -3.92 -21.16
CA SER A 566 -19.09 -4.20 -21.34
C SER A 566 -19.34 -5.16 -22.51
N LYS A 567 -18.37 -5.31 -23.42
CA LYS A 567 -18.41 -6.22 -24.56
C LYS A 567 -17.29 -7.26 -24.49
N ALA A 568 -17.51 -8.38 -25.17
CA ALA A 568 -16.46 -9.37 -25.35
C ALA A 568 -15.34 -8.78 -26.22
N LEU A 569 -14.10 -8.90 -25.76
CA LEU A 569 -12.91 -8.51 -26.51
C LEU A 569 -12.50 -9.66 -27.45
N SER A 570 -12.33 -9.38 -28.74
CA SER A 570 -11.87 -10.35 -29.74
C SER A 570 -10.41 -10.12 -30.16
N MET A 571 -9.78 -11.12 -30.78
CA MET A 571 -8.42 -10.97 -31.31
C MET A 571 -8.39 -10.02 -32.52
N GLU A 572 -9.49 -9.88 -33.25
CA GLU A 572 -9.67 -8.91 -34.32
C GLU A 572 -9.67 -7.47 -33.78
N ASP A 573 -10.25 -7.24 -32.60
CA ASP A 573 -10.18 -5.93 -31.94
C ASP A 573 -8.73 -5.57 -31.60
N ILE A 574 -7.96 -6.53 -31.06
CA ILE A 574 -6.53 -6.39 -30.82
C ILE A 574 -5.80 -6.05 -32.14
N ALA A 575 -6.04 -6.82 -33.20
CA ALA A 575 -5.43 -6.62 -34.51
C ALA A 575 -5.73 -5.21 -35.07
N SER A 576 -6.97 -4.76 -34.96
CA SER A 576 -7.41 -3.46 -35.47
C SER A 576 -6.80 -2.25 -34.75
N LYS A 577 -6.26 -2.47 -33.54
CA LYS A 577 -5.63 -1.43 -32.70
C LYS A 577 -4.15 -1.68 -32.48
N TRP A 578 -3.55 -2.56 -33.27
CA TRP A 578 -2.15 -2.96 -33.09
C TRP A 578 -1.20 -1.76 -33.09
N ASP A 579 -1.35 -0.86 -34.07
CA ASP A 579 -0.52 0.34 -34.18
C ASP A 579 -0.60 1.23 -32.93
N VAL A 580 -1.74 1.26 -32.23
CA VAL A 580 -1.91 2.04 -31.00
C VAL A 580 -1.32 1.31 -29.78
N ILE A 581 -1.48 -0.01 -29.72
CA ILE A 581 -0.94 -0.87 -28.65
C ILE A 581 0.59 -0.76 -28.59
N THR A 582 1.23 -0.64 -29.76
CA THR A 582 2.69 -0.66 -29.91
C THR A 582 3.31 0.73 -30.09
N ASN A 583 2.54 1.82 -30.01
CA ASN A 583 3.06 3.17 -30.22
C ASN A 583 3.67 3.76 -28.94
N PHE A 584 4.95 4.13 -29.02
CA PHE A 584 5.67 4.82 -27.95
C PHE A 584 5.80 6.33 -28.16
N ASP A 585 5.48 6.82 -29.36
CA ASP A 585 5.83 8.17 -29.84
C ASP A 585 4.63 9.12 -29.87
N ASP A 586 3.46 8.69 -29.36
CA ASP A 586 2.24 9.50 -29.30
C ASP A 586 2.11 10.38 -28.04
N GLY A 587 3.21 10.50 -27.28
CA GLY A 587 3.28 11.30 -26.06
C GLY A 587 2.62 10.67 -24.83
N ARG A 588 2.13 9.42 -24.91
CA ARG A 588 1.48 8.71 -23.79
C ARG A 588 2.37 7.64 -23.15
N ALA A 589 3.61 7.48 -23.62
CA ALA A 589 4.53 6.50 -23.04
C ALA A 589 4.87 6.85 -21.58
N THR A 590 5.06 5.81 -20.77
CA THR A 590 5.32 5.95 -19.32
C THR A 590 6.44 5.02 -18.87
N HIS A 591 6.91 5.21 -17.63
CA HIS A 591 8.07 4.50 -17.08
C HIS A 591 7.74 3.94 -15.69
N PRO A 592 6.82 2.96 -15.57
CA PRO A 592 6.48 2.36 -14.28
C PRO A 592 7.72 1.73 -13.64
N THR A 593 7.90 1.99 -12.34
CA THR A 593 9.02 1.48 -11.54
C THR A 593 8.57 0.54 -10.43
N THR A 594 7.25 0.44 -10.19
CA THR A 594 6.64 -0.45 -9.22
C THR A 594 5.41 -1.15 -9.82
N THR A 595 5.00 -2.27 -9.22
CA THR A 595 3.74 -2.93 -9.57
C THR A 595 2.53 -2.01 -9.39
N GLN A 596 2.57 -1.11 -8.42
CA GLN A 596 1.49 -0.18 -8.09
C GLN A 596 1.33 0.89 -9.18
N GLU A 597 2.44 1.50 -9.63
CA GLU A 597 2.43 2.48 -10.73
C GLU A 597 1.94 1.86 -12.04
N ALA A 598 2.38 0.62 -12.33
CA ALA A 598 1.93 -0.11 -13.50
C ALA A 598 0.40 -0.34 -13.48
N LEU A 599 -0.15 -0.69 -12.32
CA LEU A 599 -1.59 -0.87 -12.09
C LEU A 599 -2.38 0.46 -12.16
N GLN A 600 -1.85 1.55 -11.60
CA GLN A 600 -2.54 2.85 -11.58
C GLN A 600 -2.94 3.30 -12.99
N GLN A 601 -1.99 3.31 -13.90
CA GLN A 601 -2.21 3.73 -15.27
C GLN A 601 -3.07 2.75 -16.07
N PHE A 602 -3.08 1.45 -15.69
CA PHE A 602 -4.06 0.49 -16.19
C PHE A 602 -5.48 0.95 -15.86
N PHE A 603 -5.72 1.37 -14.61
CA PHE A 603 -7.03 1.86 -14.17
C PHE A 603 -7.43 3.15 -14.86
N GLU A 604 -6.50 4.09 -15.03
CA GLU A 604 -6.77 5.33 -15.76
C GLU A 604 -7.23 5.05 -17.19
N ASN A 605 -6.53 4.14 -17.90
CA ASN A 605 -6.89 3.77 -19.27
C ASN A 605 -8.16 2.91 -19.35
N PHE A 606 -8.40 2.03 -18.37
CA PHE A 606 -9.64 1.28 -18.26
C PHE A 606 -10.86 2.20 -18.07
N ALA A 607 -10.76 3.16 -17.14
CA ALA A 607 -11.80 4.16 -16.92
C ALA A 607 -12.05 5.00 -18.19
N ASN A 608 -11.00 5.36 -18.92
CA ASN A 608 -11.13 6.08 -20.20
C ASN A 608 -11.86 5.24 -21.27
N ALA A 609 -11.63 3.93 -21.33
CA ALA A 609 -12.31 3.04 -22.27
C ALA A 609 -13.81 2.87 -21.97
N GLN A 610 -14.18 2.77 -20.68
CA GLN A 610 -15.59 2.76 -20.27
C GLN A 610 -16.31 4.05 -20.68
N LYS A 611 -15.66 5.21 -20.48
CA LYS A 611 -16.18 6.51 -20.90
C LYS A 611 -16.36 6.60 -22.42
N ALA A 612 -15.41 6.09 -23.21
CA ALA A 612 -15.52 6.08 -24.66
C ALA A 612 -16.72 5.24 -25.16
N GLU A 613 -17.08 4.16 -24.46
CA GLU A 613 -18.15 3.25 -24.85
C GLU A 613 -19.57 3.74 -24.49
N SER A 614 -19.70 4.58 -23.45
CA SER A 614 -20.94 5.31 -23.15
C SER A 614 -21.23 6.45 -24.14
N GLY A 615 -20.49 6.55 -25.24
CA GLY A 615 -20.61 7.64 -26.21
C GLY A 615 -19.99 8.96 -25.74
N GLN A 616 -19.14 8.94 -24.71
CA GLN A 616 -18.43 10.13 -24.22
C GLN A 616 -17.00 10.19 -24.78
N SER A 617 -16.83 10.20 -26.11
CA SER A 617 -15.55 10.57 -26.72
C SER A 617 -15.46 12.09 -26.85
N LYS A 618 -14.46 12.72 -26.21
CA LYS A 618 -14.14 14.17 -26.27
C LYS A 618 -15.38 15.04 -26.55
N SER A 619 -16.28 15.13 -25.57
CA SER A 619 -17.03 16.38 -25.52
C SER A 619 -16.03 17.44 -25.08
N GLU A 620 -15.90 18.50 -25.87
CA GLU A 620 -15.88 19.81 -25.25
C GLU A 620 -16.97 19.77 -24.16
N SER A 621 -16.54 19.84 -22.90
CA SER A 621 -17.37 19.68 -21.71
C SER A 621 -18.72 20.36 -21.91
N SER A 622 -19.76 19.57 -22.15
CA SER A 622 -21.14 20.07 -22.27
C SER A 622 -22.19 19.00 -22.03
N GLY A 623 -21.82 17.91 -21.32
CA GLY A 623 -22.83 17.16 -20.56
C GLY A 623 -23.29 18.05 -19.41
N SER A 624 -24.44 18.72 -19.54
CA SER A 624 -24.94 19.64 -18.53
C SER A 624 -25.20 18.89 -17.23
N ILE A 625 -24.49 19.25 -16.15
CA ILE A 625 -24.87 18.81 -14.80
C ILE A 625 -26.23 19.43 -14.48
N ASP A 626 -27.25 18.60 -14.27
CA ASP A 626 -28.57 19.06 -13.87
C ASP A 626 -28.60 19.34 -12.37
N VAL A 627 -28.19 20.56 -12.02
CA VAL A 627 -28.09 21.05 -10.64
C VAL A 627 -29.46 21.03 -9.93
N GLU A 628 -30.54 21.30 -10.66
CA GLU A 628 -31.89 21.37 -10.08
C GLU A 628 -32.46 19.97 -9.82
N ALA A 629 -32.20 18.99 -10.70
CA ALA A 629 -32.50 17.59 -10.41
C ALA A 629 -31.69 17.07 -9.23
N ALA A 630 -30.39 17.41 -9.15
CA ALA A 630 -29.51 17.00 -8.05
C ALA A 630 -30.01 17.52 -6.68
N LYS A 631 -30.45 18.79 -6.62
CA LYS A 631 -31.01 19.40 -5.40
C LYS A 631 -32.35 18.80 -4.98
N LYS A 632 -33.17 18.33 -5.92
CA LYS A 632 -34.48 17.70 -5.64
C LYS A 632 -34.38 16.21 -5.30
N ARG A 633 -33.24 15.57 -5.58
CA ARG A 633 -33.04 14.15 -5.34
C ARG A 633 -33.04 13.83 -3.85
N LYS A 634 -33.81 12.82 -3.45
CA LYS A 634 -33.80 12.27 -2.09
C LYS A 634 -32.74 11.19 -1.98
N PHE A 635 -32.01 11.22 -0.87
CA PHE A 635 -30.95 10.28 -0.57
C PHE A 635 -31.28 9.53 0.72
N LYS A 636 -30.70 8.34 0.87
CA LYS A 636 -30.94 7.49 2.04
C LYS A 636 -30.29 8.11 3.28
N SER A 637 -31.05 8.16 4.37
CA SER A 637 -30.53 8.54 5.68
C SER A 637 -29.70 7.40 6.28
N GLU A 638 -28.66 7.75 7.02
CA GLU A 638 -27.79 6.78 7.68
C GLU A 638 -27.78 6.96 9.19
N VAL A 639 -27.65 5.84 9.88
CA VAL A 639 -27.69 5.75 11.34
C VAL A 639 -26.27 5.81 11.88
N PHE A 640 -26.03 6.72 12.82
CA PHE A 640 -24.78 6.80 13.57
C PHE A 640 -25.03 6.56 15.06
N GLU A 641 -24.62 5.38 15.53
CA GLU A 641 -24.68 5.00 16.95
C GLU A 641 -23.33 5.24 17.62
N TYR A 642 -23.35 5.89 18.78
CA TYR A 642 -22.14 6.22 19.52
C TYR A 642 -22.38 6.17 21.02
N LYS A 643 -21.29 5.91 21.76
CA LYS A 643 -21.25 5.85 23.22
C LYS A 643 -20.27 6.87 23.77
N GLU A 644 -20.19 6.96 25.08
CA GLU A 644 -19.26 7.82 25.80
C GLU A 644 -17.81 7.56 25.35
N ARG A 645 -17.48 6.30 25.03
CA ARG A 645 -16.20 5.89 24.43
C ARG A 645 -15.86 6.69 23.18
N ASP A 646 -16.81 6.86 22.26
CA ASP A 646 -16.57 7.46 20.95
C ASP A 646 -16.40 8.99 21.08
N VAL A 647 -17.13 9.59 22.03
CA VAL A 647 -16.95 10.99 22.43
C VAL A 647 -15.56 11.21 23.02
N ILE A 648 -15.10 10.33 23.92
CA ILE A 648 -13.76 10.40 24.52
C ILE A 648 -12.69 10.20 23.45
N LEU A 649 -12.87 9.23 22.55
CA LEU A 649 -11.94 8.94 21.46
C LEU A 649 -11.76 10.15 20.54
N TYR A 650 -12.86 10.82 20.18
CA TYR A 650 -12.81 12.07 19.43
C TYR A 650 -12.10 13.17 20.21
N ALA A 651 -12.42 13.35 21.50
CA ALA A 651 -11.79 14.37 22.34
C ALA A 651 -10.27 14.21 22.40
N LEU A 652 -9.78 12.97 22.61
CA LEU A 652 -8.35 12.65 22.56
C LEU A 652 -7.77 12.89 21.15
N GLY A 653 -8.52 12.51 20.11
CA GLY A 653 -8.17 12.75 18.71
C GLY A 653 -7.99 14.22 18.36
N VAL A 654 -8.68 15.14 19.04
CA VAL A 654 -8.51 16.60 18.90
C VAL A 654 -7.67 17.20 20.05
N GLY A 655 -6.84 16.39 20.68
CA GLY A 655 -5.79 16.82 21.61
C GLY A 655 -6.26 17.11 23.04
N ALA A 656 -7.46 16.67 23.45
CA ALA A 656 -7.79 16.64 24.87
C ALA A 656 -6.86 15.67 25.61
N THR A 657 -6.58 15.95 26.87
CA THR A 657 -5.63 15.18 27.68
C THR A 657 -6.28 14.70 28.97
N ARG A 658 -5.54 13.93 29.76
CA ARG A 658 -5.95 13.51 31.12
C ARG A 658 -6.33 14.66 32.07
N LYS A 659 -6.00 15.92 31.73
CA LYS A 659 -6.35 17.10 32.52
C LYS A 659 -7.75 17.62 32.21
N ASP A 660 -8.31 17.22 31.07
CA ASP A 660 -9.59 17.70 30.56
C ASP A 660 -10.70 16.71 30.91
N LEU A 661 -10.87 16.44 32.21
CA LEU A 661 -11.76 15.39 32.72
C LEU A 661 -13.21 15.55 32.23
N GLN A 662 -13.66 16.78 31.96
CA GLN A 662 -14.97 17.07 31.36
C GLN A 662 -15.17 16.46 29.97
N TRP A 663 -14.11 16.04 29.27
CA TRP A 663 -14.19 15.44 27.94
C TRP A 663 -13.60 14.02 27.86
N VAL A 664 -12.71 13.65 28.79
CA VAL A 664 -12.02 12.34 28.74
C VAL A 664 -12.43 11.36 29.84
N TYR A 665 -13.35 11.74 30.73
CA TYR A 665 -13.81 10.88 31.81
C TYR A 665 -15.34 10.92 31.96
N GLU A 666 -15.98 9.81 31.62
CA GLU A 666 -17.43 9.66 31.54
C GLU A 666 -18.16 9.83 32.89
N ASN A 667 -17.45 9.67 34.01
CA ASN A 667 -18.02 9.90 35.35
C ASN A 667 -17.68 11.28 35.92
N SER A 668 -17.08 12.18 35.13
CA SER A 668 -16.94 13.59 35.52
C SER A 668 -18.33 14.21 35.68
N GLU A 669 -18.53 15.05 36.71
CA GLU A 669 -19.80 15.76 36.91
C GLU A 669 -20.14 16.74 35.77
N SER A 670 -19.14 17.11 34.99
CA SER A 670 -19.23 17.99 33.82
C SER A 670 -18.96 17.25 32.51
N PHE A 671 -19.05 15.91 32.48
CA PHE A 671 -18.81 15.14 31.26
C PHE A 671 -19.71 15.60 30.13
N SER A 672 -19.10 16.01 29.01
CA SER A 672 -19.78 16.66 27.90
C SER A 672 -19.06 16.41 26.58
N VAL A 673 -19.73 16.72 25.47
CA VAL A 673 -19.21 16.51 24.12
C VAL A 673 -18.57 17.79 23.60
N ILE A 674 -17.38 17.70 23.01
CA ILE A 674 -16.80 18.82 22.26
C ILE A 674 -17.70 19.06 21.03
N PRO A 675 -18.30 20.26 20.85
CA PRO A 675 -19.28 20.59 19.80
C PRO A 675 -18.91 20.12 18.40
N THR A 676 -17.63 20.20 18.04
CA THR A 676 -17.12 19.83 16.71
C THR A 676 -17.25 18.33 16.41
N PHE A 677 -17.53 17.46 17.39
CA PHE A 677 -17.90 16.06 17.16
C PHE A 677 -19.05 15.90 16.16
N GLY A 678 -19.94 16.90 16.05
CA GLY A 678 -21.04 16.92 15.09
C GLY A 678 -20.64 16.81 13.61
N VAL A 679 -19.36 16.95 13.26
CA VAL A 679 -18.88 16.70 11.89
C VAL A 679 -18.74 15.20 11.58
N ILE A 680 -18.54 14.35 12.58
CA ILE A 680 -18.21 12.93 12.41
C ILE A 680 -19.31 12.16 11.64
N PRO A 681 -20.61 12.27 12.00
CA PRO A 681 -21.65 11.57 11.24
C PRO A 681 -21.70 12.00 9.77
N SER A 682 -21.46 13.28 9.50
CA SER A 682 -21.46 13.84 8.15
C SER A 682 -20.27 13.38 7.31
N ILE A 683 -19.08 13.20 7.93
CA ILE A 683 -17.89 12.66 7.25
C ILE A 683 -18.08 11.18 6.91
N ASN A 684 -18.61 10.38 7.83
CA ASN A 684 -18.89 8.96 7.57
C ASN A 684 -19.88 8.81 6.42
N LEU A 685 -20.92 9.64 6.41
CA LEU A 685 -21.92 9.62 5.37
C LEU A 685 -21.33 10.09 4.02
N LEU A 686 -20.46 11.11 4.01
CA LEU A 686 -19.82 11.58 2.79
C LEU A 686 -19.01 10.47 2.09
N GLN A 687 -18.36 9.58 2.84
CA GLN A 687 -17.58 8.47 2.27
C GLN A 687 -18.41 7.47 1.46
N ILE A 688 -19.72 7.38 1.74
CA ILE A 688 -20.65 6.46 1.05
C ILE A 688 -21.65 7.19 0.16
N PHE A 689 -21.53 8.51 0.03
CA PHE A 689 -22.45 9.31 -0.76
C PHE A 689 -22.22 9.09 -2.27
N PRO A 690 -23.26 8.79 -3.07
CA PRO A 690 -23.11 8.46 -4.49
C PRO A 690 -22.89 9.71 -5.36
N MET A 691 -21.76 10.39 -5.17
CA MET A 691 -21.45 11.66 -5.82
C MET A 691 -21.25 11.53 -7.34
N SER A 692 -20.73 10.39 -7.79
CA SER A 692 -20.54 10.10 -9.22
C SER A 692 -21.87 10.00 -9.98
N GLU A 693 -22.96 9.63 -9.33
CA GLU A 693 -24.29 9.63 -9.96
C GLU A 693 -24.83 11.04 -10.24
N ILE A 694 -24.21 12.08 -9.65
CA ILE A 694 -24.61 13.48 -9.80
C ILE A 694 -23.62 14.22 -10.70
N LEU A 695 -22.32 14.02 -10.46
CA LEU A 695 -21.24 14.75 -11.13
C LEU A 695 -20.62 13.99 -12.31
N GLY A 696 -20.99 12.74 -12.52
CA GLY A 696 -20.26 11.81 -13.38
C GLY A 696 -18.95 11.32 -12.72
N ASP A 697 -18.21 10.46 -13.43
CA ASP A 697 -16.97 9.90 -12.91
C ASP A 697 -15.84 10.92 -12.84
N PHE A 698 -15.39 11.22 -11.62
CA PHE A 698 -14.25 12.09 -11.33
C PHE A 698 -13.16 11.35 -10.57
N ASN A 699 -11.91 11.82 -10.69
CA ASN A 699 -10.80 11.26 -9.93
C ASN A 699 -10.92 11.67 -8.45
N PRO A 700 -11.08 10.74 -7.49
CA PRO A 700 -11.19 11.06 -6.07
C PRO A 700 -9.94 11.76 -5.51
N MET A 701 -8.75 11.55 -6.11
CA MET A 701 -7.52 12.25 -5.71
C MET A 701 -7.53 13.74 -6.07
N MET A 702 -8.47 14.16 -6.91
CA MET A 702 -8.67 15.56 -7.29
C MET A 702 -9.73 16.27 -6.44
N LEU A 703 -10.35 15.55 -5.50
CA LEU A 703 -11.32 16.05 -4.54
C LEU A 703 -10.59 16.62 -3.31
N LEU A 704 -10.87 17.88 -3.01
CA LEU A 704 -10.37 18.56 -1.82
C LEU A 704 -11.55 18.97 -0.95
N HIS A 705 -11.47 18.67 0.35
CA HIS A 705 -12.34 19.28 1.34
C HIS A 705 -11.95 20.75 1.48
N GLY A 706 -12.76 21.66 0.95
CA GLY A 706 -12.44 23.08 0.91
C GLY A 706 -12.94 23.85 2.14
N GLU A 707 -14.21 23.72 2.47
CA GLU A 707 -14.84 24.45 3.59
C GLU A 707 -15.79 23.55 4.38
N GLN A 708 -15.86 23.79 5.69
CA GLN A 708 -16.76 23.13 6.63
C GLN A 708 -17.57 24.17 7.41
N TYR A 709 -18.86 23.91 7.53
CA TYR A 709 -19.76 24.59 8.44
C TYR A 709 -20.51 23.57 9.30
N LEU A 710 -20.66 23.86 10.59
CA LEU A 710 -21.48 23.10 11.54
C LEU A 710 -22.29 24.07 12.39
N GLU A 711 -23.60 23.86 12.48
CA GLU A 711 -24.51 24.61 13.34
C GLU A 711 -25.23 23.66 14.32
N LEU A 712 -25.14 23.97 15.62
CA LEU A 712 -25.85 23.24 16.66
C LEU A 712 -27.22 23.86 16.90
N LYS A 713 -28.28 23.06 16.74
CA LYS A 713 -29.65 23.40 17.15
C LYS A 713 -29.91 22.95 18.59
N LYS A 714 -29.30 21.84 19.00
CA LYS A 714 -29.32 21.31 20.37
C LYS A 714 -27.93 20.82 20.80
N PRO A 715 -27.68 20.71 22.12
CA PRO A 715 -26.46 20.07 22.61
C PRO A 715 -26.38 18.61 22.13
N ILE A 716 -25.17 18.16 21.78
CA ILE A 716 -24.95 16.77 21.37
C ILE A 716 -24.95 15.89 22.64
N PRO A 717 -25.79 14.84 22.72
CA PRO A 717 -25.80 13.96 23.88
C PRO A 717 -24.49 13.17 23.99
N THR A 718 -24.11 12.71 25.18
CA THR A 718 -22.85 12.00 25.42
C THR A 718 -22.83 10.55 24.91
N SER A 719 -24.00 10.02 24.58
CA SER A 719 -24.22 8.75 23.89
C SER A 719 -25.58 8.80 23.20
N GLY A 720 -25.79 8.00 22.16
CA GLY A 720 -27.08 7.90 21.51
C GLY A 720 -27.00 7.42 20.07
N LYS A 721 -28.13 7.57 19.40
CA LYS A 721 -28.33 7.21 18.00
C LYS A 721 -28.79 8.43 17.24
N LEU A 722 -28.05 8.79 16.20
CA LEU A 722 -28.34 9.92 15.32
C LEU A 722 -28.73 9.40 13.94
N ILE A 723 -29.61 10.14 13.28
CA ILE A 723 -30.06 9.87 11.91
C ILE A 723 -29.62 11.05 11.05
N SER A 724 -28.65 10.81 10.17
CA SER A 724 -28.09 11.84 9.29
C SER A 724 -28.69 11.71 7.90
N THR A 725 -29.31 12.78 7.40
CA THR A 725 -29.96 12.82 6.09
C THR A 725 -29.21 13.76 5.16
N PRO A 726 -28.63 13.26 4.06
CA PRO A 726 -27.88 14.07 3.12
C PRO A 726 -28.75 14.74 2.06
N HIS A 727 -28.31 15.88 1.56
CA HIS A 727 -28.89 16.57 0.43
C HIS A 727 -27.84 17.40 -0.32
N VAL A 728 -28.11 17.70 -1.59
CA VAL A 728 -27.29 18.63 -2.38
C VAL A 728 -27.79 20.04 -2.14
N ILE A 729 -26.90 20.95 -1.73
CA ILE A 729 -27.22 22.37 -1.55
C ILE A 729 -27.05 23.10 -2.89
N ASP A 730 -25.88 22.94 -3.51
CA ASP A 730 -25.56 23.61 -4.78
C ASP A 730 -24.39 22.91 -5.50
N ILE A 731 -24.27 23.17 -6.80
CA ILE A 731 -23.16 22.68 -7.64
C ILE A 731 -22.71 23.84 -8.53
N LEU A 732 -21.50 24.34 -8.29
CA LEU A 732 -20.98 25.52 -8.97
C LEU A 732 -19.92 25.17 -10.00
N ASP A 733 -20.04 25.73 -11.19
CA ASP A 733 -19.04 25.59 -12.25
C ASP A 733 -17.85 26.54 -12.00
N LYS A 734 -16.69 25.97 -11.70
CA LYS A 734 -15.44 26.73 -11.48
C LYS A 734 -14.51 26.67 -12.70
N GLY A 735 -15.08 26.47 -13.89
CA GLY A 735 -14.36 26.43 -15.16
C GLY A 735 -13.63 25.11 -15.36
N LYS A 736 -12.48 24.92 -14.73
CA LYS A 736 -11.70 23.66 -14.81
C LYS A 736 -12.01 22.68 -13.67
N GLY A 737 -13.04 22.95 -12.87
CA GLY A 737 -13.47 22.12 -11.76
C GLY A 737 -14.87 22.49 -11.30
N VAL A 738 -15.36 21.78 -10.29
CA VAL A 738 -16.67 22.02 -9.69
C VAL A 738 -16.53 22.27 -8.20
N SER A 739 -17.39 23.13 -7.65
CA SER A 739 -17.62 23.24 -6.22
C SER A 739 -18.92 22.50 -5.90
N PHE A 740 -18.81 21.35 -5.23
CA PHE A 740 -19.95 20.57 -4.79
C PHE A 740 -20.29 20.93 -3.34
N ILE A 741 -21.49 21.45 -3.10
CA ILE A 741 -21.92 21.91 -1.79
C ILE A 741 -22.93 20.91 -1.24
N PHE A 742 -22.50 20.21 -0.21
CA PHE A 742 -23.16 19.05 0.37
C PHE A 742 -23.72 19.40 1.75
N GLY A 743 -25.01 19.12 1.97
CA GLY A 743 -25.69 19.38 3.23
C GLY A 743 -26.05 18.09 3.96
N VAL A 744 -25.96 18.10 5.28
CA VAL A 744 -26.40 16.99 6.14
C VAL A 744 -27.19 17.53 7.32
N THR A 745 -28.46 17.13 7.41
CA THR A 745 -29.31 17.42 8.58
C THR A 745 -29.30 16.18 9.48
N THR A 746 -28.96 16.34 10.76
CA THR A 746 -28.86 15.23 11.71
C THR A 746 -29.87 15.37 12.83
N THR A 747 -30.70 14.34 13.02
CA THR A 747 -31.72 14.28 14.08
C THR A 747 -31.41 13.21 15.11
N ASP A 748 -32.07 13.29 16.27
CA ASP A 748 -32.15 12.17 17.21
C ASP A 748 -33.20 11.13 16.76
N GLU A 749 -33.40 10.08 17.57
CA GLU A 749 -34.40 9.02 17.34
C GLU A 749 -35.85 9.52 17.38
N LYS A 750 -36.10 10.71 17.94
CA LYS A 750 -37.44 11.34 17.99
C LYS A 750 -37.68 12.24 16.78
N GLY A 751 -36.69 12.41 15.90
CA GLY A 751 -36.75 13.27 14.73
C GLY A 751 -36.45 14.75 15.04
N GLU A 752 -35.96 15.07 16.23
CA GLU A 752 -35.57 16.45 16.56
C GLU A 752 -34.18 16.76 15.99
N ILE A 753 -34.04 17.88 15.28
CA ILE A 753 -32.76 18.30 14.69
C ILE A 753 -31.77 18.66 15.81
N ILE A 754 -30.62 17.99 15.83
CA ILE A 754 -29.53 18.26 16.77
C ILE A 754 -28.53 19.23 16.15
N PHE A 755 -28.11 18.97 14.91
CA PHE A 755 -27.18 19.84 14.18
C PHE A 755 -27.27 19.67 12.67
N GLU A 756 -26.73 20.66 11.98
CA GLU A 756 -26.66 20.73 10.51
C GLU A 756 -25.22 20.97 10.08
N ASN A 757 -24.79 20.27 9.04
CA ASN A 757 -23.48 20.45 8.42
C ASN A 757 -23.63 20.94 6.98
N GLN A 758 -22.74 21.82 6.54
CA GLN A 758 -22.51 22.11 5.13
C GLN A 758 -21.03 21.91 4.80
N ILE A 759 -20.77 21.14 3.75
CA ILE A 759 -19.43 20.75 3.32
C ILE A 759 -19.26 21.26 1.89
N THR A 760 -18.21 22.05 1.64
CA THR A 760 -17.84 22.46 0.29
C THR A 760 -16.65 21.65 -0.17
N LEU A 761 -16.86 20.85 -1.21
CA LEU A 761 -15.83 20.07 -1.86
C LEU A 761 -15.44 20.74 -3.17
N PHE A 762 -14.14 20.82 -3.44
CA PHE A 762 -13.62 21.30 -4.71
C PHE A 762 -13.04 20.12 -5.47
N ILE A 763 -13.61 19.82 -6.64
CA ILE A 763 -13.18 18.69 -7.47
C ILE A 763 -12.65 19.24 -8.77
N ARG A 764 -11.35 19.04 -9.00
CA ARG A 764 -10.66 19.49 -10.21
C ARG A 764 -10.94 18.52 -11.36
N GLY A 765 -11.01 19.04 -12.59
CA GLY A 765 -11.12 18.25 -13.81
C GLY A 765 -12.55 18.04 -14.34
N ILE A 766 -13.59 18.46 -13.61
CA ILE A 766 -15.01 18.24 -13.98
C ILE A 766 -15.85 19.54 -14.02
N GLY A 767 -15.29 20.63 -14.54
CA GLY A 767 -16.00 21.90 -14.76
C GLY A 767 -16.39 22.14 -16.22
N GLY A 768 -16.87 23.35 -16.53
CA GLY A 768 -17.16 23.79 -17.89
C GLY A 768 -18.53 23.37 -18.42
N PHE A 769 -19.45 22.99 -17.52
CA PHE A 769 -20.80 22.55 -17.84
C PHE A 769 -21.82 23.71 -17.94
N GLY A 770 -21.37 24.96 -17.82
CA GLY A 770 -22.21 26.16 -18.01
C GLY A 770 -23.08 26.51 -16.80
N GLY A 771 -22.80 25.96 -15.62
CA GLY A 771 -23.52 26.23 -14.38
C GLY A 771 -23.17 27.59 -13.74
N LYS A 772 -23.84 27.92 -12.63
CA LYS A 772 -23.55 29.13 -11.84
C LYS A 772 -22.09 29.10 -11.37
N LYS A 773 -21.33 30.18 -11.59
CA LYS A 773 -19.94 30.30 -11.12
C LYS A 773 -19.82 30.64 -9.65
N ASN A 774 -20.77 31.40 -9.13
CA ASN A 774 -20.80 31.86 -7.75
C ASN A 774 -22.04 31.31 -7.05
N GLY A 775 -21.87 30.86 -5.82
CA GLY A 775 -22.98 30.40 -5.00
C GLY A 775 -23.73 31.58 -4.38
N GLU A 776 -24.94 31.31 -3.95
CA GLU A 776 -25.75 32.24 -3.18
C GLU A 776 -25.16 32.44 -1.78
N ASP A 777 -25.45 33.60 -1.18
CA ASP A 777 -25.10 33.86 0.22
C ASP A 777 -25.98 33.01 1.14
N ARG A 778 -25.34 32.09 1.87
CA ARG A 778 -25.93 31.19 2.87
C ARG A 778 -25.64 31.67 4.30
N GLY A 779 -25.37 32.95 4.48
CA GLY A 779 -25.13 33.57 5.78
C GLY A 779 -23.83 33.09 6.42
N ALA A 780 -23.91 32.58 7.65
CA ALA A 780 -22.74 32.17 8.41
C ALA A 780 -21.91 31.08 7.70
N ALA A 781 -22.53 30.20 6.92
CA ALA A 781 -21.87 29.12 6.19
C ALA A 781 -20.97 29.61 5.03
N SER A 782 -21.28 30.76 4.42
CA SER A 782 -20.52 31.36 3.30
C SER A 782 -19.74 32.63 3.68
N ALA A 783 -19.81 33.06 4.94
CA ALA A 783 -19.16 34.28 5.39
C ALA A 783 -17.63 34.24 5.20
N SER A 784 -17.06 35.36 4.70
CA SER A 784 -15.62 35.49 4.46
C SER A 784 -14.78 35.50 5.74
N ASN A 785 -15.37 35.97 6.85
CA ASN A 785 -14.78 36.07 8.20
C ASN A 785 -13.31 36.53 8.16
N THR A 786 -13.05 37.63 7.45
CA THR A 786 -11.70 38.20 7.34
C THR A 786 -11.21 38.66 8.72
N PRO A 787 -10.01 38.24 9.19
CA PRO A 787 -9.45 38.73 10.43
C PRO A 787 -9.35 40.27 10.46
N PRO A 788 -9.75 40.93 11.57
CA PRO A 788 -9.57 42.36 11.76
C PRO A 788 -8.09 42.77 11.65
N LYS A 789 -7.82 43.98 11.14
CA LYS A 789 -6.46 44.56 11.05
C LYS A 789 -5.96 45.08 12.41
N ARG A 790 -5.99 44.22 13.44
CA ARG A 790 -5.49 44.46 14.81
C ARG A 790 -4.93 43.16 15.39
N ALA A 791 -4.19 43.24 16.50
CA ALA A 791 -3.70 42.04 17.18
C ALA A 791 -4.87 41.12 17.63
N PRO A 792 -4.67 39.79 17.66
CA PRO A 792 -5.65 38.85 18.21
C PRO A 792 -5.94 39.14 19.68
N ASP A 793 -7.20 38.97 20.09
CA ASP A 793 -7.62 39.06 21.50
C ASP A 793 -7.13 37.86 22.32
N ALA A 794 -6.95 36.72 21.66
CA ALA A 794 -6.35 35.54 22.26
C ALA A 794 -5.55 34.74 21.24
N VAL A 795 -4.49 34.10 21.73
CA VAL A 795 -3.67 33.14 20.98
C VAL A 795 -3.51 31.89 21.85
N VAL A 796 -3.75 30.72 21.28
CA VAL A 796 -3.52 29.42 21.92
C VAL A 796 -2.64 28.58 21.01
N GLN A 797 -1.55 28.05 21.56
CA GLN A 797 -0.66 27.13 20.86
C GLN A 797 -0.82 25.72 21.42
N GLU A 798 -0.91 24.72 20.53
CA GLU A 798 -0.97 23.31 20.88
C GLU A 798 -0.09 22.50 19.92
N LYS A 799 0.88 21.77 20.46
CA LYS A 799 1.70 20.86 19.69
C LYS A 799 0.99 19.54 19.49
N THR A 800 0.74 19.18 18.24
CA THR A 800 0.16 17.88 17.89
C THR A 800 1.18 16.76 18.12
N THR A 801 0.69 15.53 18.29
CA THR A 801 1.58 14.36 18.39
C THR A 801 1.83 13.75 17.00
N GLU A 802 2.91 13.00 16.83
CA GLU A 802 3.13 12.22 15.58
C GLU A 802 2.00 11.22 15.32
N ASN A 803 1.36 10.72 16.39
CA ASN A 803 0.25 9.77 16.32
C ASN A 803 -1.13 10.45 16.17
N GLN A 804 -1.20 11.78 16.03
CA GLN A 804 -2.47 12.51 16.11
C GLN A 804 -3.45 12.07 15.02
N ALA A 805 -2.97 11.92 13.78
CA ALA A 805 -3.79 11.44 12.66
C ALA A 805 -4.22 9.98 12.83
N ALA A 806 -3.31 9.14 13.37
CA ALA A 806 -3.58 7.73 13.67
C ALA A 806 -4.67 7.55 14.74
N LEU A 807 -4.76 8.49 15.69
CA LEU A 807 -5.80 8.51 16.72
C LEU A 807 -7.11 9.11 16.19
N TYR A 808 -7.04 10.28 15.55
CA TYR A 808 -8.23 11.00 15.08
C TYR A 808 -9.06 10.17 14.09
N ARG A 809 -8.40 9.45 13.15
CA ARG A 809 -9.09 8.60 12.16
C ARG A 809 -10.03 7.56 12.77
N LEU A 810 -9.75 7.10 14.00
CA LEU A 810 -10.60 6.13 14.69
C LEU A 810 -11.98 6.70 15.05
N SER A 811 -12.16 8.02 14.95
CA SER A 811 -13.45 8.69 15.11
C SER A 811 -14.36 8.50 13.89
N GLY A 812 -13.84 8.08 12.72
CA GLY A 812 -14.67 7.79 11.53
C GLY A 812 -14.02 8.09 10.18
N ASP A 813 -12.98 8.93 10.13
CA ASP A 813 -12.32 9.27 8.86
C ASP A 813 -11.12 8.36 8.56
N TYR A 814 -11.39 7.23 7.92
CA TYR A 814 -10.41 6.20 7.58
C TYR A 814 -9.60 6.48 6.31
N ASN A 815 -9.73 7.66 5.68
CA ASN A 815 -9.01 8.01 4.46
C ASN A 815 -7.49 7.74 4.61
N PRO A 816 -6.89 6.90 3.74
CA PRO A 816 -5.52 6.45 3.91
C PRO A 816 -4.48 7.57 3.73
N LEU A 817 -4.85 8.71 3.12
CA LEU A 817 -4.00 9.89 3.00
C LEU A 817 -3.39 10.36 4.33
N HIS A 818 -4.09 10.05 5.44
CA HIS A 818 -3.73 10.47 6.79
C HIS A 818 -2.93 9.44 7.60
N ILE A 819 -2.57 8.30 7.01
CA ILE A 819 -1.84 7.25 7.73
C ILE A 819 -0.85 6.46 6.87
N ASP A 820 -1.17 6.23 5.59
CA ASP A 820 -0.34 5.48 4.66
C ASP A 820 0.56 6.45 3.88
N PRO A 821 1.89 6.38 4.04
CA PRO A 821 2.83 7.24 3.31
C PRO A 821 2.67 7.15 1.79
N ASN A 822 2.31 5.98 1.25
CA ASN A 822 2.15 5.84 -0.20
C ASN A 822 0.92 6.59 -0.70
N MET A 823 -0.20 6.48 0.04
CA MET A 823 -1.43 7.18 -0.32
C MET A 823 -1.30 8.69 -0.12
N SER A 824 -0.56 9.13 0.91
CA SER A 824 -0.25 10.56 1.09
C SER A 824 0.61 11.12 -0.05
N ALA A 825 1.64 10.36 -0.48
CA ALA A 825 2.47 10.72 -1.63
C ALA A 825 1.65 10.83 -2.92
N MET A 826 0.67 9.94 -3.14
CA MET A 826 -0.27 10.05 -4.28
C MET A 826 -1.12 11.33 -4.23
N GLY A 827 -1.41 11.86 -3.03
CA GLY A 827 -2.08 13.15 -2.86
C GLY A 827 -1.15 14.36 -2.96
N GLY A 828 0.15 14.15 -3.21
CA GLY A 828 1.16 15.19 -3.33
C GLY A 828 1.78 15.63 -1.99
N PHE A 829 1.76 14.77 -0.97
CA PHE A 829 2.35 15.04 0.34
C PHE A 829 3.50 14.09 0.66
N ASP A 830 4.64 14.61 1.12
CA ASP A 830 5.83 13.82 1.41
C ASP A 830 5.65 12.87 2.61
N VAL A 831 4.73 13.19 3.52
CA VAL A 831 4.35 12.38 4.68
C VAL A 831 2.85 12.47 4.93
N PRO A 832 2.23 11.47 5.60
CA PRO A 832 0.83 11.52 6.02
C PRO A 832 0.45 12.84 6.68
N ILE A 833 -0.51 13.55 6.11
CA ILE A 833 -1.02 14.81 6.66
C ILE A 833 -2.06 14.54 7.75
N LEU A 834 -2.17 15.45 8.71
CA LEU A 834 -3.25 15.49 9.67
C LEU A 834 -4.58 15.83 8.97
N HIS A 835 -5.68 15.22 9.41
CA HIS A 835 -7.01 15.56 8.91
C HIS A 835 -7.30 17.04 9.13
N GLY A 836 -7.79 17.75 8.10
CA GLY A 836 -8.23 19.13 8.29
C GLY A 836 -9.34 19.27 9.33
N MET A 837 -10.18 18.24 9.48
CA MET A 837 -11.20 18.15 10.53
C MET A 837 -10.63 17.94 11.93
N CYS A 838 -9.44 17.34 12.06
CA CYS A 838 -8.72 17.32 13.33
C CYS A 838 -8.26 18.71 13.72
N THR A 839 -7.61 19.44 12.80
CA THR A 839 -7.19 20.83 13.02
C THR A 839 -8.38 21.74 13.34
N TYR A 840 -9.49 21.58 12.61
CA TYR A 840 -10.76 22.26 12.89
C TYR A 840 -11.29 21.97 14.29
N GLY A 841 -11.25 20.70 14.72
CA GLY A 841 -11.64 20.27 16.05
C GLY A 841 -10.78 20.89 17.16
N ILE A 842 -9.45 20.92 16.96
CA ILE A 842 -8.48 21.56 17.86
C ILE A 842 -8.78 23.06 18.01
N SER A 843 -8.96 23.78 16.89
CA SER A 843 -9.29 25.21 16.93
C SER A 843 -10.64 25.48 17.63
N GLY A 844 -11.65 24.64 17.37
CA GLY A 844 -12.94 24.72 18.06
C GLY A 844 -12.82 24.49 19.58
N LYS A 845 -12.00 23.51 20.00
CA LYS A 845 -11.68 23.25 21.41
C LYS A 845 -10.99 24.45 22.06
N HIS A 846 -10.00 25.06 21.39
CA HIS A 846 -9.33 26.26 21.90
C HIS A 846 -10.30 27.42 22.13
N ILE A 847 -11.21 27.67 21.20
CA ILE A 847 -12.20 28.74 21.31
C ILE A 847 -13.22 28.45 22.41
N LEU A 848 -13.72 27.21 22.49
CA LEU A 848 -14.64 26.79 23.55
C LEU A 848 -13.99 26.94 24.93
N SER A 849 -12.71 26.59 25.07
CA SER A 849 -11.97 26.77 26.30
C SER A 849 -11.75 28.25 26.64
N LYS A 850 -11.41 29.08 25.64
CA LYS A 850 -11.05 30.47 25.85
C LYS A 850 -12.24 31.41 26.05
N PHE A 851 -13.33 31.18 25.32
CA PHE A 851 -14.47 32.09 25.27
C PHE A 851 -15.81 31.46 25.68
N GLY A 852 -15.90 30.13 25.71
CA GLY A 852 -17.11 29.39 26.09
C GLY A 852 -17.05 28.71 27.45
N ASN A 853 -16.02 28.97 28.27
CA ASN A 853 -15.82 28.37 29.60
C ASN A 853 -15.89 26.83 29.63
N ASN A 854 -15.51 26.16 28.54
CA ASN A 854 -15.69 24.72 28.34
C ASN A 854 -17.16 24.23 28.37
N ASP A 855 -18.15 25.12 28.32
CA ASP A 855 -19.57 24.76 28.26
C ASP A 855 -20.04 24.62 26.81
N PRO A 856 -20.30 23.40 26.31
CA PRO A 856 -20.73 23.21 24.92
C PRO A 856 -22.08 23.87 24.61
N ASN A 857 -22.89 24.21 25.62
CA ASN A 857 -24.18 24.88 25.41
C ASN A 857 -24.04 26.30 24.84
N THR A 858 -22.90 26.94 25.10
CA THR A 858 -22.56 28.26 24.57
C THR A 858 -22.20 28.23 23.09
N PHE A 859 -21.89 27.07 22.53
CA PHE A 859 -21.42 26.94 21.15
C PHE A 859 -22.62 26.89 20.19
N LYS A 860 -22.71 27.85 19.26
CA LYS A 860 -23.81 27.93 18.30
C LYS A 860 -23.41 27.38 16.94
N SER A 861 -22.32 27.88 16.36
CA SER A 861 -21.85 27.40 15.06
C SER A 861 -20.35 27.59 14.88
N ILE A 862 -19.77 26.88 13.92
CA ILE A 862 -18.39 27.06 13.48
C ILE A 862 -18.33 26.94 11.96
N LYS A 863 -17.57 27.85 11.33
CA LYS A 863 -17.25 27.87 9.90
C LYS A 863 -15.75 27.95 9.74
N ALA A 864 -15.18 27.19 8.79
CA ALA A 864 -13.76 27.32 8.43
C ALA A 864 -13.49 26.95 6.97
N ARG A 865 -12.47 27.58 6.37
CA ARG A 865 -11.83 27.14 5.14
C ARG A 865 -10.51 26.44 5.46
N LEU A 866 -10.32 25.25 4.89
CA LEU A 866 -9.07 24.50 4.97
C LEU A 866 -8.12 25.06 3.90
N ALA A 867 -7.05 25.73 4.34
CA ALA A 867 -6.20 26.55 3.48
C ALA A 867 -4.85 25.89 3.15
N ALA A 868 -4.34 25.04 4.05
CA ALA A 868 -3.06 24.35 3.87
C ALA A 868 -3.01 23.05 4.69
N PRO A 869 -2.20 22.06 4.29
CA PRO A 869 -2.00 20.85 5.07
C PRO A 869 -1.26 21.13 6.39
N VAL A 870 -1.51 20.27 7.37
CA VAL A 870 -0.80 20.19 8.66
C VAL A 870 -0.18 18.81 8.75
N PHE A 871 1.04 18.71 9.25
CA PHE A 871 1.70 17.43 9.48
C PHE A 871 1.64 17.05 10.97
N PRO A 872 1.36 15.77 11.33
CA PRO A 872 1.37 15.34 12.71
C PRO A 872 2.74 15.61 13.38
N GLY A 873 2.73 16.18 14.57
CA GLY A 873 3.94 16.63 15.28
C GLY A 873 4.18 18.14 15.22
N GLU A 874 3.52 18.85 14.29
CA GLU A 874 3.59 20.31 14.18
C GLU A 874 2.79 21.04 15.27
N THR A 875 3.14 22.30 15.51
CA THR A 875 2.51 23.19 16.48
C THR A 875 1.47 24.07 15.80
N LEU A 876 0.23 23.97 16.28
CA LEU A 876 -0.89 24.77 15.83
C LEU A 876 -1.05 26.00 16.72
N GLU A 877 -1.05 27.19 16.12
CA GLU A 877 -1.37 28.46 16.76
C GLU A 877 -2.75 28.95 16.30
N THR A 878 -3.76 28.92 17.18
CA THR A 878 -5.08 29.48 16.93
C THR A 878 -5.12 30.93 17.40
N GLN A 879 -5.25 31.86 16.45
CA GLN A 879 -5.38 33.29 16.68
C GLN A 879 -6.86 33.68 16.61
N MET A 880 -7.37 34.42 17.60
CA MET A 880 -8.80 34.66 17.81
C MET A 880 -9.09 36.14 18.03
N TRP A 881 -10.12 36.67 17.37
CA TRP A 881 -10.63 38.03 17.51
C TRP A 881 -12.12 37.98 17.86
N LYS A 882 -12.49 38.58 18.99
CA LYS A 882 -13.86 38.66 19.47
C LYS A 882 -14.54 39.90 18.91
N GLU A 883 -15.63 39.70 18.17
CA GLU A 883 -16.51 40.73 17.61
C GLU A 883 -17.95 40.42 18.07
N GLY A 884 -18.32 40.92 19.26
CA GLY A 884 -19.58 40.56 19.91
C GLY A 884 -19.62 39.08 20.34
N SER A 885 -20.65 38.36 19.88
CA SER A 885 -20.81 36.90 20.07
C SER A 885 -20.07 36.05 19.04
N LYS A 886 -19.47 36.68 18.01
CA LYS A 886 -18.67 36.00 17.00
C LYS A 886 -17.18 36.07 17.35
N ILE A 887 -16.51 34.92 17.31
CA ILE A 887 -15.05 34.79 17.41
C ILE A 887 -14.50 34.48 16.03
N ILE A 888 -13.98 35.49 15.33
CA ILE A 888 -13.23 35.28 14.09
C ILE A 888 -11.90 34.64 14.45
N PHE A 889 -11.46 33.64 13.70
CA PHE A 889 -10.19 32.98 13.98
C PHE A 889 -9.45 32.56 12.72
N GLN A 890 -8.15 32.35 12.87
CA GLN A 890 -7.32 31.60 11.93
C GLN A 890 -6.42 30.65 12.70
N THR A 891 -5.89 29.63 12.03
CA THR A 891 -4.92 28.72 12.65
C THR A 891 -3.69 28.62 11.76
N ARG A 892 -2.52 28.77 12.37
CA ARG A 892 -1.22 28.73 11.72
C ARG A 892 -0.42 27.54 12.21
N VAL A 893 0.40 27.00 11.31
CA VAL A 893 1.49 26.09 11.64
C VAL A 893 2.70 26.94 12.00
N VAL A 894 3.17 26.86 13.24
CA VAL A 894 4.23 27.72 13.77
C VAL A 894 5.55 27.46 13.05
N GLU A 895 5.90 26.19 12.85
CA GLU A 895 7.19 25.78 12.29
C GLU A 895 7.40 26.23 10.85
N ARG A 896 6.32 26.35 10.07
CA ARG A 896 6.36 26.69 8.64
C ARG A 896 5.86 28.08 8.32
N ASP A 897 5.33 28.80 9.31
CA ASP A 897 4.65 30.08 9.11
C ASP A 897 3.56 30.04 8.01
N VAL A 898 2.66 29.05 8.10
CA VAL A 898 1.58 28.85 7.11
C VAL A 898 0.22 28.86 7.79
N THR A 899 -0.73 29.65 7.27
CA THR A 899 -2.13 29.61 7.70
C THR A 899 -2.82 28.37 7.12
N CYS A 900 -3.18 27.43 8.00
CA CYS A 900 -3.86 26.18 7.63
C CYS A 900 -5.38 26.24 7.77
N ILE A 901 -5.91 27.11 8.65
CA ILE A 901 -7.35 27.43 8.73
C ILE A 901 -7.53 28.92 8.49
N ALA A 902 -8.34 29.27 7.50
CA ALA A 902 -8.65 30.64 7.12
C ALA A 902 -10.16 30.88 7.01
N SER A 903 -10.55 32.15 6.85
CA SER A 903 -11.95 32.56 6.67
C SER A 903 -12.90 31.91 7.67
N ALA A 904 -12.49 31.88 8.95
CA ALA A 904 -13.13 31.06 9.96
C ALA A 904 -13.71 31.89 11.10
N ALA A 905 -14.83 31.41 11.65
CA ALA A 905 -15.45 31.99 12.83
C ALA A 905 -16.22 30.95 13.62
N VAL A 906 -16.26 31.13 14.95
CA VAL A 906 -17.22 30.48 15.85
C VAL A 906 -18.24 31.52 16.26
N GLU A 907 -19.52 31.17 16.24
CA GLU A 907 -20.56 31.97 16.87
C GLU A 907 -20.93 31.32 18.21
N LEU A 908 -20.93 32.12 19.28
CA LEU A 908 -21.39 31.72 20.60
C LEU A 908 -22.82 32.22 20.83
N LYS A 909 -23.57 31.57 21.71
CA LYS A 909 -24.87 32.07 22.18
C LYS A 909 -24.63 33.21 23.16
N ASP A 910 -25.42 34.27 23.07
CA ASP A 910 -25.35 35.39 24.02
C ASP A 910 -25.66 34.90 25.43
N SER A 911 -24.87 35.36 26.40
CA SER A 911 -25.13 35.14 27.82
C SER A 911 -26.30 36.02 28.27
N ALA A 912 -27.53 35.63 27.95
CA ALA A 912 -28.75 36.21 28.49
C ALA A 912 -29.50 35.13 29.29
N ASP A 913 -29.63 35.40 30.58
CA ASP A 913 -30.47 34.75 31.59
C ASP A 913 -30.37 33.23 31.75
N SER A 914 -29.43 32.84 32.63
CA SER A 914 -29.71 31.80 33.62
C SER A 914 -30.82 32.27 34.59
N GLY A 915 -32.01 32.49 34.05
CA GLY A 915 -33.23 32.70 34.82
C GLY A 915 -33.65 31.36 35.41
N ALA A 916 -33.52 31.24 36.72
CA ALA A 916 -33.99 30.09 37.48
C ALA A 916 -35.46 29.80 37.16
N SER A 917 -35.74 28.68 36.50
CA SER A 917 -37.09 28.11 36.41
C SER A 917 -37.31 27.19 37.62
N SER A 918 -37.64 27.81 38.75
CA SER A 918 -38.32 27.13 39.85
C SER A 918 -39.76 26.82 39.44
N GLY A 919 -39.93 25.72 38.71
CA GLY A 919 -41.23 25.08 38.48
C GLY A 919 -41.51 24.08 39.59
N THR A 920 -42.09 24.55 40.68
CA THR A 920 -42.61 23.78 41.80
C THR A 920 -43.63 22.74 41.33
N SER A 921 -43.33 21.45 41.47
CA SER A 921 -44.35 20.41 41.53
C SER A 921 -44.80 20.26 42.98
N SER A 922 -46.02 20.71 43.25
CA SER A 922 -46.74 20.41 44.48
C SER A 922 -46.96 18.90 44.58
N ALA A 923 -46.20 18.22 45.44
CA ALA A 923 -46.53 16.88 45.87
C ALA A 923 -47.03 16.95 47.32
N ALA A 924 -48.32 16.65 47.44
CA ALA A 924 -49.05 16.57 48.68
C ALA A 924 -48.34 15.66 49.71
N SER A 925 -48.47 16.07 50.96
CA SER A 925 -48.14 15.31 52.16
C SER A 925 -48.77 13.91 52.15
N SER A 926 -47.96 12.89 51.88
CA SER A 926 -48.18 11.56 52.43
C SER A 926 -46.96 11.21 53.29
N ASP A 927 -47.16 11.03 54.59
CA ASP A 927 -46.07 10.70 55.52
C ASP A 927 -45.43 9.32 55.25
N SER A 928 -46.04 8.51 54.38
CA SER A 928 -45.51 7.22 53.95
C SER A 928 -44.41 7.36 52.89
N VAL A 929 -43.33 6.59 53.05
CA VAL A 929 -42.28 6.40 52.02
C VAL A 929 -42.33 5.02 51.36
N SER A 930 -43.43 4.30 51.57
CA SER A 930 -43.70 3.00 50.95
C SER A 930 -44.10 3.15 49.48
N VAL A 931 -43.49 2.35 48.60
CA VAL A 931 -43.88 2.25 47.19
C VAL A 931 -44.22 0.79 46.87
N PRO A 932 -45.46 0.48 46.45
CA PRO A 932 -45.86 -0.88 46.07
C PRO A 932 -44.95 -1.48 44.99
N GLY A 933 -44.59 -2.76 45.15
CA GLY A 933 -43.74 -3.47 44.19
C GLY A 933 -42.23 -3.25 44.38
N PHE A 934 -41.81 -2.58 45.46
CA PHE A 934 -40.40 -2.44 45.86
C PHE A 934 -40.22 -2.94 47.29
N GLN A 935 -39.43 -4.00 47.46
CA GLN A 935 -39.15 -4.58 48.78
C GLN A 935 -38.30 -3.64 49.64
N SER A 936 -37.47 -2.82 48.99
CA SER A 936 -36.64 -1.78 49.63
C SER A 936 -37.43 -0.67 50.33
N SER A 937 -38.75 -0.55 50.07
CA SER A 937 -39.64 0.38 50.76
C SER A 937 -39.53 0.25 52.29
N SER A 938 -39.40 -0.97 52.79
CA SER A 938 -39.24 -1.28 54.23
C SER A 938 -38.00 -0.63 54.85
N VAL A 939 -36.90 -0.52 54.08
CA VAL A 939 -35.64 0.10 54.54
C VAL A 939 -35.84 1.61 54.69
N PHE A 940 -36.48 2.26 53.72
CA PHE A 940 -36.73 3.71 53.79
C PHE A 940 -37.76 4.06 54.87
N GLU A 941 -38.76 3.21 55.09
CA GLU A 941 -39.69 3.36 56.22
C GLU A 941 -38.96 3.29 57.57
N GLN A 942 -38.08 2.31 57.77
CA GLN A 942 -37.27 2.20 58.98
C GLN A 942 -36.36 3.41 59.19
N LEU A 943 -35.69 3.88 58.13
CA LEU A 943 -34.83 5.06 58.21
C LEU A 943 -35.62 6.33 58.52
N LYS A 944 -36.79 6.52 57.91
CA LYS A 944 -37.67 7.67 58.17
C LYS A 944 -38.26 7.63 59.57
N ALA A 945 -38.67 6.45 60.05
CA ALA A 945 -39.13 6.27 61.42
C ALA A 945 -38.02 6.57 62.45
N GLY A 946 -36.80 6.07 62.19
CA GLY A 946 -35.62 6.35 63.01
C GLY A 946 -35.32 7.85 63.07
N LEU A 947 -35.33 8.53 61.93
CA LEU A 947 -35.12 9.98 61.84
C LEU A 947 -36.21 10.77 62.59
N ASN A 948 -37.49 10.37 62.48
CA ASN A 948 -38.60 11.03 63.17
C ASN A 948 -38.57 10.82 64.68
N SER A 949 -38.05 9.68 65.15
CA SER A 949 -37.93 9.35 66.58
C SER A 949 -36.70 9.95 67.27
N ALA A 950 -35.71 10.42 66.49
CA ALA A 950 -34.46 10.98 67.01
C ALA A 950 -34.68 12.40 67.57
N SER A 951 -34.02 12.70 68.69
CA SER A 951 -34.00 14.05 69.26
C SER A 951 -33.34 15.05 68.31
N PRO A 952 -33.65 16.36 68.41
CA PRO A 952 -33.00 17.38 67.57
C PRO A 952 -31.46 17.34 67.64
N ALA A 953 -30.88 16.99 68.79
CA ALA A 953 -29.44 16.85 68.97
C ALA A 953 -28.86 15.66 68.17
N GLU A 954 -29.55 14.52 68.15
CA GLU A 954 -29.13 13.32 67.40
C GLU A 954 -29.24 13.55 65.88
N ARG A 955 -30.31 14.20 65.42
CA ARG A 955 -30.47 14.58 64.01
C ARG A 955 -29.36 15.52 63.54
N GLN A 956 -29.06 16.54 64.35
CA GLN A 956 -27.96 17.46 64.07
C GLN A 956 -26.59 16.78 64.09
N ALA A 957 -26.38 15.78 64.96
CA ALA A 957 -25.16 14.96 64.95
C ALA A 957 -25.03 14.15 63.65
N GLN A 958 -26.13 13.57 63.16
CA GLN A 958 -26.13 12.79 61.92
C GLN A 958 -25.88 13.66 60.68
N VAL A 959 -26.49 14.85 60.61
CA VAL A 959 -26.21 15.87 59.57
C VAL A 959 -24.73 16.27 59.59
N LYS A 960 -24.16 16.54 60.78
CA LYS A 960 -22.73 16.87 60.92
C LYS A 960 -21.79 15.71 60.58
N LYS A 961 -22.22 14.45 60.75
CA LYS A 961 -21.42 13.27 60.42
C LYS A 961 -21.40 12.99 58.92
N VAL A 962 -22.58 13.00 58.28
CA VAL A 962 -22.73 12.66 56.87
C VAL A 962 -22.29 13.83 55.98
N LYS A 963 -22.83 15.05 56.24
CA LYS A 963 -22.60 16.28 55.47
C LYS A 963 -22.83 16.11 53.97
N GLY A 964 -23.94 15.49 53.59
CA GLY A 964 -24.27 15.30 52.19
C GLY A 964 -25.64 14.67 51.97
N SER A 965 -26.09 14.69 50.73
CA SER A 965 -27.37 14.12 50.30
C SER A 965 -27.19 12.98 49.29
N PHE A 966 -28.07 11.99 49.39
CA PHE A 966 -28.10 10.81 48.53
C PHE A 966 -29.41 10.77 47.76
N GLN A 967 -29.34 10.40 46.48
CA GLN A 967 -30.48 9.86 45.73
C GLN A 967 -30.20 8.38 45.45
N ILE A 968 -31.18 7.52 45.67
CA ILE A 968 -31.06 6.08 45.50
C ILE A 968 -32.11 5.63 44.49
N ASP A 969 -31.63 5.26 43.30
CA ASP A 969 -32.43 4.80 42.17
C ASP A 969 -32.45 3.27 42.16
N ILE A 970 -33.58 2.68 42.53
CA ILE A 970 -33.78 1.24 42.67
C ILE A 970 -34.57 0.70 41.48
N THR A 971 -34.10 -0.42 40.91
CA THR A 971 -34.84 -1.16 39.87
C THR A 971 -35.34 -2.50 40.43
N ASN A 972 -36.65 -2.75 40.36
CA ASN A 972 -37.23 -4.03 40.82
C ASN A 972 -37.10 -5.14 39.77
N ALA A 973 -37.55 -6.36 40.13
CA ALA A 973 -37.46 -7.53 39.24
C ALA A 973 -38.28 -7.39 37.93
N GLU A 974 -39.29 -6.52 37.91
CA GLU A 974 -40.10 -6.22 36.72
C GLU A 974 -39.47 -5.13 35.83
N GLY A 975 -38.29 -4.60 36.20
CA GLY A 975 -37.62 -3.51 35.48
C GLY A 975 -38.17 -2.11 35.78
N LYS A 976 -39.12 -1.98 36.72
CA LYS A 976 -39.64 -0.67 37.16
C LYS A 976 -38.60 0.03 38.01
N LYS A 977 -38.43 1.34 37.80
CA LYS A 977 -37.48 2.19 38.53
C LYS A 977 -38.22 3.09 39.50
N GLN A 978 -37.68 3.20 40.72
CA GLN A 978 -38.17 4.12 41.73
C GLN A 978 -36.98 4.76 42.46
N SER A 979 -37.09 6.06 42.72
CA SER A 979 -36.08 6.81 43.46
C SER A 979 -36.55 7.11 44.89
N TRP A 980 -35.60 7.16 45.82
CA TRP A 980 -35.74 7.76 47.14
C TRP A 980 -34.59 8.73 47.37
N TYR A 981 -34.76 9.67 48.29
CA TYR A 981 -33.69 10.56 48.71
C TYR A 981 -33.47 10.50 50.22
N ILE A 982 -32.22 10.74 50.62
CA ILE A 982 -31.78 10.92 52.00
C ILE A 982 -30.94 12.20 52.04
N ASP A 983 -31.45 13.27 52.61
CA ASP A 983 -30.74 14.53 52.79
C ASP A 983 -30.22 14.62 54.23
N PHE A 984 -28.90 14.55 54.41
CA PHE A 984 -28.20 14.90 55.65
C PHE A 984 -27.20 16.04 55.42
N LYS A 985 -27.51 16.94 54.48
CA LYS A 985 -26.71 18.12 54.15
C LYS A 985 -27.27 19.38 54.80
N THR A 986 -28.59 19.51 54.89
CA THR A 986 -29.25 20.72 55.40
C THR A 986 -30.37 20.41 56.40
N GLY A 987 -30.66 21.35 57.31
CA GLY A 987 -31.75 21.23 58.30
C GLY A 987 -31.53 20.13 59.35
N ASP A 988 -32.61 19.44 59.71
CA ASP A 988 -32.65 18.30 60.66
C ASP A 988 -32.56 16.93 59.95
N GLY A 989 -32.25 16.93 58.65
CA GLY A 989 -32.28 15.77 57.78
C GLY A 989 -33.68 15.42 57.25
N ALA A 990 -33.76 14.81 56.07
CA ALA A 990 -35.02 14.44 55.44
C ALA A 990 -34.89 13.15 54.61
N ILE A 991 -35.95 12.32 54.62
CA ILE A 991 -36.06 11.11 53.80
C ILE A 991 -37.41 11.11 53.09
N GLY A 992 -37.40 10.89 51.78
CA GLY A 992 -38.63 10.91 50.98
C GLY A 992 -38.57 10.07 49.71
N VAL A 993 -39.75 9.93 49.09
CA VAL A 993 -39.94 9.23 47.81
C VAL A 993 -39.73 10.20 46.66
N GLY A 994 -39.08 9.73 45.60
CA GLY A 994 -38.78 10.48 44.40
C GLY A 994 -37.32 10.93 44.33
N PRO A 995 -36.95 11.63 43.24
CA PRO A 995 -35.63 12.25 43.14
C PRO A 995 -35.44 13.29 44.24
N SER A 996 -34.19 13.54 44.62
CA SER A 996 -33.87 14.51 45.67
C SER A 996 -34.39 15.92 45.29
N PRO A 997 -35.09 16.65 46.18
CA PRO A 997 -35.63 17.99 45.89
C PRO A 997 -34.57 19.02 45.50
N LYS A 998 -33.32 18.80 45.93
CA LYS A 998 -32.12 19.53 45.51
C LYS A 998 -31.13 18.55 44.87
N LYS A 999 -30.23 19.02 44.01
CA LYS A 999 -29.18 18.18 43.39
C LYS A 999 -28.47 17.35 44.47
N ALA A 1000 -28.56 16.02 44.36
CA ALA A 1000 -27.94 15.10 45.30
C ALA A 1000 -26.41 15.11 45.13
N ASP A 1001 -25.68 15.03 46.24
CA ASP A 1001 -24.22 14.95 46.21
C ASP A 1001 -23.72 13.58 45.73
N SER A 1002 -24.52 12.53 45.93
CA SER A 1002 -24.23 11.19 45.41
C SER A 1002 -25.52 10.50 44.95
N ILE A 1003 -25.49 9.91 43.75
CA ILE A 1003 -26.60 9.17 43.15
C ILE A 1003 -26.21 7.71 43.03
N ILE A 1004 -27.06 6.83 43.54
CA ILE A 1004 -26.77 5.41 43.74
C ILE A 1004 -27.78 4.60 42.93
N GLY A 1005 -27.31 3.88 41.91
CA GLY A 1005 -28.13 2.96 41.11
C GLY A 1005 -27.91 1.51 41.52
N VAL A 1006 -28.97 0.79 41.86
CA VAL A 1006 -28.89 -0.60 42.36
C VAL A 1006 -30.19 -1.38 42.10
N SER A 1007 -30.13 -2.72 42.10
CA SER A 1007 -31.33 -3.55 42.05
C SER A 1007 -32.03 -3.60 43.42
N ASP A 1008 -33.33 -3.86 43.44
CA ASP A 1008 -34.13 -3.93 44.68
C ASP A 1008 -33.62 -5.01 45.64
N SER A 1009 -33.24 -6.19 45.12
CA SER A 1009 -32.65 -7.26 45.92
C SER A 1009 -31.24 -6.91 46.42
N ASP A 1010 -30.38 -6.34 45.58
CA ASP A 1010 -29.02 -5.98 45.99
C ASP A 1010 -29.04 -4.83 47.02
N PHE A 1011 -30.00 -3.90 46.94
CA PHE A 1011 -30.15 -2.83 47.94
C PHE A 1011 -30.55 -3.36 49.31
N LEU A 1012 -31.45 -4.35 49.38
CA LEU A 1012 -31.78 -5.04 50.63
C LEU A 1012 -30.57 -5.76 51.22
N GLU A 1013 -29.76 -6.40 50.38
CA GLU A 1013 -28.52 -7.03 50.83
C GLU A 1013 -27.49 -5.99 51.32
N LEU A 1014 -27.39 -4.83 50.66
CA LEU A 1014 -26.56 -3.71 51.12
C LEU A 1014 -27.03 -3.17 52.47
N ALA A 1015 -28.33 -2.91 52.62
CA ALA A 1015 -28.92 -2.38 53.85
C ALA A 1015 -28.83 -3.36 55.03
N SER A 1016 -28.95 -4.66 54.76
CA SER A 1016 -28.78 -5.70 55.78
C SER A 1016 -27.31 -5.98 56.12
N GLY A 1017 -26.35 -5.49 55.32
CA GLY A 1017 -24.92 -5.73 55.45
C GLY A 1017 -24.44 -7.06 54.88
N LYS A 1018 -25.31 -7.82 54.19
CA LYS A 1018 -24.97 -9.09 53.52
C LYS A 1018 -24.15 -8.88 52.27
N LEU A 1019 -24.37 -7.77 51.56
CA LEU A 1019 -23.59 -7.37 50.39
C LEU A 1019 -22.61 -6.27 50.78
N ASN A 1020 -21.33 -6.48 50.48
CA ASN A 1020 -20.31 -5.46 50.68
C ASN A 1020 -20.39 -4.41 49.55
N ALA A 1021 -20.52 -3.12 49.91
CA ALA A 1021 -20.70 -2.04 48.95
C ALA A 1021 -19.53 -1.88 47.95
N GLN A 1022 -18.29 -2.07 48.41
CA GLN A 1022 -17.11 -2.01 47.54
C GLN A 1022 -17.10 -3.18 46.55
N LYS A 1023 -17.43 -4.40 47.00
CA LYS A 1023 -17.55 -5.57 46.14
C LYS A 1023 -18.68 -5.40 45.10
N ALA A 1024 -19.83 -4.86 45.52
CA ALA A 1024 -20.96 -4.59 44.63
C ALA A 1024 -20.64 -3.53 43.57
N PHE A 1025 -19.88 -2.50 43.93
CA PHE A 1025 -19.42 -1.49 42.98
C PHE A 1025 -18.42 -2.09 41.98
N MET A 1026 -17.42 -2.82 42.46
CA MET A 1026 -16.43 -3.49 41.61
C MET A 1026 -17.04 -4.53 40.68
N SER A 1027 -18.13 -5.20 41.09
CA SER A 1027 -18.85 -6.16 40.25
C SER A 1027 -19.94 -5.53 39.37
N GLY A 1028 -20.08 -4.20 39.36
CA GLY A 1028 -21.07 -3.46 38.57
C GLY A 1028 -22.52 -3.56 39.04
N LYS A 1029 -22.78 -4.20 40.19
CA LYS A 1029 -24.11 -4.32 40.83
C LYS A 1029 -24.57 -3.02 41.48
N LEU A 1030 -23.61 -2.22 41.95
CA LEU A 1030 -23.83 -0.89 42.51
C LEU A 1030 -23.19 0.14 41.57
N LYS A 1031 -23.95 1.13 41.12
CA LYS A 1031 -23.45 2.24 40.31
C LYS A 1031 -23.49 3.51 41.15
N ILE A 1032 -22.41 4.27 41.15
CA ILE A 1032 -22.28 5.51 41.93
C ILE A 1032 -21.94 6.63 40.95
N LYS A 1033 -22.74 7.70 40.99
CA LYS A 1033 -22.47 8.96 40.28
C LYS A 1033 -22.37 10.10 41.31
N GLY A 1034 -21.49 11.08 41.07
CA GLY A 1034 -21.21 12.16 42.03
C GLY A 1034 -20.13 11.78 43.05
N ASN A 1035 -20.23 12.28 44.28
CA ASN A 1035 -19.18 12.18 45.28
C ASN A 1035 -18.99 10.75 45.81
N MET A 1036 -17.95 10.07 45.31
CA MET A 1036 -17.60 8.70 45.69
C MET A 1036 -17.24 8.54 47.17
N MET A 1037 -16.57 9.53 47.77
CA MET A 1037 -16.22 9.50 49.19
C MET A 1037 -17.49 9.57 50.05
N LEU A 1038 -18.47 10.37 49.64
CA LEU A 1038 -19.76 10.44 50.32
C LEU A 1038 -20.54 9.12 50.18
N ALA A 1039 -20.49 8.46 49.02
CA ALA A 1039 -21.13 7.16 48.80
C ALA A 1039 -20.66 6.08 49.79
N THR A 1040 -19.40 6.13 50.24
CA THR A 1040 -18.90 5.19 51.28
C THR A 1040 -19.61 5.36 52.62
N LYS A 1041 -20.15 6.56 52.92
CA LYS A 1041 -20.92 6.83 54.14
C LYS A 1041 -22.36 6.34 54.08
N LEU A 1042 -22.86 5.92 52.91
CA LEU A 1042 -24.21 5.39 52.80
C LEU A 1042 -24.39 4.13 53.65
N GLY A 1043 -23.35 3.28 53.74
CA GLY A 1043 -23.37 2.09 54.60
C GLY A 1043 -23.64 2.45 56.07
N ASP A 1044 -22.98 3.49 56.59
CA ASP A 1044 -23.21 4.00 57.95
C ASP A 1044 -24.65 4.51 58.14
N VAL A 1045 -25.21 5.16 57.12
CA VAL A 1045 -26.59 5.67 57.13
C VAL A 1045 -27.59 4.51 57.16
N LEU A 1046 -27.40 3.49 56.33
CA LEU A 1046 -28.24 2.29 56.30
C LEU A 1046 -28.14 1.47 57.60
N ALA A 1047 -26.94 1.42 58.21
CA ALA A 1047 -26.73 0.75 59.49
C ALA A 1047 -27.37 1.49 60.70
N GLY A 1048 -27.44 2.83 60.63
CA GLY A 1048 -28.00 3.69 61.69
C GLY A 1048 -29.52 3.55 61.91
N GLY A 1049 -30.26 2.90 61.00
CA GLY A 1049 -31.69 2.57 61.16
C GLY A 1049 -31.98 1.40 62.10
N LYS A 1050 -30.95 0.67 62.56
CA LYS A 1050 -31.10 -0.40 63.56
C LYS A 1050 -31.03 0.20 64.98
N SER A 1051 -32.19 0.58 65.52
CA SER A 1051 -32.35 0.75 66.97
C SER A 1051 -31.84 -0.51 67.70
N LYS A 1052 -31.12 -0.31 68.80
CA LYS A 1052 -30.88 -1.35 69.82
C LYS A 1052 -32.23 -1.80 70.41
N ALA A 1053 -32.91 -2.72 69.76
CA ALA A 1053 -33.98 -3.53 70.35
C ALA A 1053 -34.01 -4.90 69.66
N LYS A 1054 -34.06 -5.97 70.47
CA LYS A 1054 -34.07 -7.38 70.06
C LYS A 1054 -35.38 -7.76 69.34
N LEU A 1055 -35.25 -8.76 68.46
CA LEU A 1055 -36.24 -9.51 67.66
C LEU A 1055 -36.64 -8.86 66.32
#